data_AF-A0A496QUC6-F1
#
_entry.id   AF-A0A496QUC6-F1
#
_cell.length_a   1.000
_cell.length_b   1.000
_cell.length_c   1.000
_cell.angle_alpha   90.00
_cell.angle_beta   90.00
_cell.angle_gamma   90.00
#
_symmetry.space_group_name_H-M   'P 1'
#
loop_
_entity.id
_entity.type
_entity.pdbx_description
1 polymer ?
#
loop_
_entity_poly.entity_id
_entity_poly.type
_entity_poly.pdbx_seq_one_letter_code
_entity_poly.pdbx_strand_id
1 'polypeptide(L)'
;MKNSCNLFHVLFILLFLLMTVYLSPEELDTVVLVEPEVIPLGNRFSITILVNVENPNLFNVEKPDFPSSIRLYSGPLIRPFYEERESRQISEGMRIQYIFTAVASGRFVTEGFTIVSGDKKVKTEPVVLRIGEYINGKLLVPPRIRWELYSDRVYSGQTASVILKAVMQEEIKIFERIKVDPPGMGIFENVKGLGEIETETYMNSEFFSYPVASYLYTPTRTGRVLLPPAYVYQDGLSGRAGGVWIWVDPVPEEIKESGAIGDFTLSTMVEKQIITGTEESKLHIRIEGVGNLDYLKPPEPLLEEMQISAKEEKVDIIPHKAGYEGVREIIYSLSSKEEHSEEKKGRVSIPSFKWFNPETGEIEKSQTEEYTITIRPSPVYEEKEEFPFTLMEIEEINSMREKNLYTQLCSYFFLLPGTLILGVCLILQKGGKALLPVLFILLGATLSGVSSIEELVLRGIEYYNEGELFKAQKCFSDALESRPGNPGLLFNRGIINYRLDRYGEAIADLRKAILYEPSNMELREYLDWMEEKLSLEAQAKLPSFIHPDIFFIITVVSWNLLCLTFTVFLYRKTAMIFILTVLLSVMFAISGGGLIYTALERGQEKGVVREMSEIKKIPEETSSAWFALQEGTTVRIISSSYDFYLAETAYGVKGWIKKPVIILY
;
A
#
# COMPACT_ATOMS: atom_id res chain seq x y z
N MET A 1 57.82 9.41 43.37
CA MET A 1 57.66 10.37 42.26
C MET A 1 56.48 9.98 41.36
N LYS A 2 55.23 10.06 41.85
CA LYS A 2 54.04 9.75 41.02
C LYS A 2 52.78 10.59 41.31
N ASN A 3 52.85 11.62 42.16
CA ASN A 3 51.68 12.44 42.52
C ASN A 3 51.80 13.93 42.15
N SER A 4 52.87 14.36 41.48
CA SER A 4 53.09 15.77 41.11
C SER A 4 52.61 16.15 39.70
N CYS A 5 52.22 15.19 38.84
CA CYS A 5 51.72 15.50 37.49
C CYS A 5 50.23 15.88 37.44
N ASN A 6 49.39 15.38 38.36
CA ASN A 6 47.95 15.65 38.31
C ASN A 6 47.56 17.03 38.84
N LEU A 7 48.33 17.60 39.78
CA LEU A 7 48.01 18.92 40.32
C LEU A 7 48.28 20.04 39.31
N PHE A 8 49.32 19.90 38.48
CA PHE A 8 49.66 20.89 37.45
C PHE A 8 48.67 20.87 36.27
N HIS A 9 48.16 19.70 35.88
CA HIS A 9 47.14 19.60 34.82
C HIS A 9 45.76 20.11 35.30
N VAL A 10 45.37 19.85 36.54
CA VAL A 10 44.12 20.38 37.10
C VAL A 10 44.20 21.89 37.31
N LEU A 11 45.35 22.41 37.75
CA LEU A 11 45.56 23.86 37.87
C LEU A 11 45.59 24.54 36.50
N PHE A 12 46.17 23.91 35.47
CA PHE A 12 46.19 24.45 34.11
C PHE A 12 44.81 24.42 33.46
N ILE A 13 44.01 23.37 33.68
CA ILE A 13 42.62 23.30 33.19
C ILE A 13 41.74 24.30 33.95
N LEU A 14 41.92 24.51 35.26
CA LEU A 14 41.22 25.57 36.00
C LEU A 14 41.65 26.97 35.55
N LEU A 15 42.94 27.20 35.29
CA LEU A 15 43.43 28.49 34.79
C LEU A 15 42.98 28.74 33.34
N PHE A 16 42.86 27.69 32.52
CA PHE A 16 42.34 27.76 31.16
C PHE A 16 40.82 27.92 31.13
N LEU A 17 40.08 27.32 32.07
CA LEU A 17 38.65 27.59 32.29
C LEU A 17 38.41 28.99 32.89
N LEU A 18 39.29 29.50 33.77
CA LEU A 18 39.22 30.88 34.24
C LEU A 18 39.64 31.89 33.15
N MET A 19 40.61 31.56 32.29
CA MET A 19 41.02 32.41 31.15
C MET A 19 40.02 32.38 30.00
N THR A 20 39.31 31.27 29.78
CA THR A 20 38.22 31.21 28.77
C THR A 20 36.95 31.89 29.26
N VAL A 21 36.74 32.04 30.57
CA VAL A 21 35.68 32.88 31.15
C VAL A 21 36.05 34.38 31.16
N TYR A 22 37.35 34.74 31.06
CA TYR A 22 37.81 36.14 31.08
C TYR A 22 38.18 36.75 29.71
N LEU A 23 37.91 36.02 28.63
CA LEU A 23 38.13 36.48 27.25
C LEU A 23 36.90 36.18 26.38
N SER A 24 35.69 36.44 26.88
CA SER A 24 34.64 36.89 25.98
C SER A 24 34.87 38.39 25.75
N PRO A 25 35.06 38.89 24.53
CA PRO A 25 34.93 40.32 24.31
C PRO A 25 33.57 40.73 24.90
N GLU A 26 33.51 41.78 25.73
CA GLU A 26 32.23 42.37 26.13
C GLU A 26 31.48 42.74 24.85
N GLU A 27 30.62 41.84 24.38
CA GLU A 27 29.73 42.11 23.26
C GLU A 27 28.78 43.23 23.70
N LEU A 28 28.54 44.18 22.80
CA LEU A 28 27.57 45.23 23.06
C LEU A 28 26.22 44.56 23.31
N ASP A 29 25.71 44.64 24.53
CA ASP A 29 24.39 44.11 24.86
C ASP A 29 23.33 44.98 24.16
N THR A 30 22.57 44.37 23.26
CA THR A 30 21.55 45.06 22.46
C THR A 30 20.17 44.50 22.70
N VAL A 31 19.21 45.36 23.03
CA VAL A 31 17.79 45.01 23.14
C VAL A 31 17.00 45.80 22.12
N VAL A 32 16.21 45.11 21.29
CA VAL A 32 15.32 45.74 20.30
C VAL A 32 13.88 45.65 20.77
N LEU A 33 13.20 46.78 20.85
CA LEU A 33 11.83 46.94 21.32
C LEU A 33 10.96 47.51 20.21
N VAL A 34 9.78 46.93 19.99
CA VAL A 34 8.78 47.42 19.05
C VAL A 34 7.54 47.87 19.82
N GLU A 35 7.16 49.13 19.66
CA GLU A 35 6.01 49.70 20.36
C GLU A 35 5.02 50.35 19.38
N PRO A 36 3.74 49.92 19.36
CA PRO A 36 3.18 48.76 20.09
C PRO A 36 3.62 47.41 19.50
N GLU A 37 3.49 46.34 20.28
CA GLU A 37 3.85 44.96 19.86
C GLU A 37 3.05 44.48 18.64
N VAL A 38 1.75 44.78 18.61
CA VAL A 38 0.88 44.60 17.44
C VAL A 38 0.51 45.98 16.90
N ILE A 39 0.91 46.25 15.65
CA ILE A 39 0.86 47.55 15.01
C ILE A 39 -0.41 47.68 14.19
N PRO A 40 -1.32 48.62 14.48
CA PRO A 40 -2.45 48.86 13.59
C PRO A 40 -2.01 49.40 12.22
N LEU A 41 -2.59 48.86 11.15
CA LEU A 41 -2.35 49.35 9.79
C LEU A 41 -2.63 50.85 9.69
N GLY A 42 -1.73 51.60 9.05
CA GLY A 42 -1.81 53.05 8.91
C GLY A 42 -1.30 53.86 10.11
N ASN A 43 -1.10 53.22 11.27
CA ASN A 43 -0.60 53.90 12.46
C ASN A 43 0.93 54.00 12.46
N ARG A 44 1.43 54.92 13.29
CA ARG A 44 2.85 55.02 13.59
C ARG A 44 3.24 54.08 14.72
N PHE A 45 4.45 53.58 14.65
CA PHE A 45 5.07 52.74 15.68
C PHE A 45 6.55 53.07 15.76
N SER A 46 7.20 52.69 16.87
CA SER A 46 8.64 52.86 17.02
C SER A 46 9.38 51.55 17.16
N ILE A 47 10.54 51.47 16.51
CA ILE A 47 11.58 50.47 16.80
C ILE A 47 12.65 51.19 17.61
N THR A 48 12.84 50.76 18.85
CA THR A 48 13.81 51.31 19.78
C THR A 48 14.88 50.28 20.06
N ILE A 49 16.14 50.65 19.86
CA ILE A 49 17.29 49.79 20.15
C ILE A 49 18.01 50.41 21.35
N LEU A 50 18.18 49.61 22.40
CA LEU A 50 18.98 49.95 23.56
C LEU A 50 20.31 49.23 23.43
N VAL A 51 21.40 49.98 23.52
CA VAL A 51 22.75 49.43 23.42
C VAL A 51 23.58 49.94 24.58
N ASN A 52 24.21 49.04 25.33
CA ASN A 52 25.20 49.44 26.31
C ASN A 52 26.49 49.84 25.59
N VAL A 53 27.01 51.04 25.83
CA VAL A 53 28.22 51.56 25.15
C VAL A 53 29.24 52.05 26.15
N GLU A 54 30.51 51.72 25.93
CA GLU A 54 31.61 52.20 26.78
C GLU A 54 31.94 53.68 26.55
N ASN A 55 31.76 54.18 25.31
CA ASN A 55 32.04 55.57 24.96
C ASN A 55 30.95 56.15 24.04
N PRO A 56 30.06 57.00 24.58
CA PRO A 56 29.04 57.73 23.83
C PRO A 56 29.49 58.48 22.57
N ASN A 57 30.75 58.92 22.52
CA ASN A 57 31.24 59.83 21.49
C ASN A 57 31.74 59.11 20.22
N LEU A 58 31.96 57.80 20.26
CA LEU A 58 32.45 56.99 19.14
C LEU A 58 31.38 56.03 18.63
N PHE A 59 30.17 56.55 18.42
CA PHE A 59 28.97 55.75 18.13
C PHE A 59 28.40 56.05 16.74
N ASN A 60 28.12 55.00 15.96
CA ASN A 60 27.46 55.07 14.67
C ASN A 60 26.46 53.92 14.47
N VAL A 61 25.39 54.17 13.72
CA VAL A 61 24.37 53.16 13.39
C VAL A 61 24.17 53.14 11.88
N GLU A 62 24.45 51.99 11.28
CA GLU A 62 24.16 51.72 9.87
C GLU A 62 22.67 51.33 9.75
N LYS A 63 21.94 52.07 8.91
CA LYS A 63 20.52 51.85 8.65
C LYS A 63 20.36 50.60 7.75
N PRO A 64 19.56 49.59 8.15
CA PRO A 64 19.25 48.45 7.29
C PRO A 64 18.21 48.80 6.21
N ASP A 65 18.08 47.92 5.22
CA ASP A 65 16.96 47.98 4.28
C ASP A 65 15.66 47.56 4.98
N PHE A 66 14.64 48.42 4.89
CA PHE A 66 13.35 48.18 5.52
C PHE A 66 12.38 47.50 4.56
N PRO A 67 11.54 46.57 5.04
CA PRO A 67 10.53 45.94 4.20
C PRO A 67 9.54 47.00 3.69
N SER A 68 9.04 46.83 2.47
CA SER A 68 8.08 47.74 1.84
C SER A 68 6.74 47.87 2.59
N SER A 69 6.50 47.02 3.59
CA SER A 69 5.35 47.08 4.49
C SER A 69 5.38 48.25 5.47
N ILE A 70 6.53 48.91 5.64
CA ILE A 70 6.70 50.04 6.55
C ILE A 70 7.37 51.21 5.84
N ARG A 71 7.04 52.42 6.26
CA ARG A 71 7.66 53.65 5.75
C ARG A 71 8.32 54.41 6.89
N LEU A 72 9.61 54.71 6.76
CA LEU A 72 10.32 55.55 7.74
C LEU A 72 9.66 56.93 7.80
N TYR A 73 9.19 57.31 8.98
CA TYR A 73 8.60 58.61 9.25
C TYR A 73 9.65 59.58 9.80
N SER A 74 10.44 59.15 10.79
CA SER A 74 11.54 59.94 11.37
C SER A 74 12.55 59.07 12.12
N GLY A 75 13.83 59.43 12.09
CA GLY A 75 14.91 58.75 12.82
C GLY A 75 16.19 58.59 11.97
N PRO A 76 17.30 58.08 12.54
CA PRO A 76 17.42 57.66 13.94
C PRO A 76 17.45 58.85 14.92
N LEU A 77 16.68 58.76 16.00
CA LEU A 77 16.79 59.64 17.15
C LEU A 77 17.66 58.95 18.20
N ILE A 78 18.87 59.45 18.42
CA ILE A 78 19.86 58.85 19.33
C ILE A 78 19.91 59.68 20.61
N ARG A 79 19.74 59.04 21.77
CA ARG A 79 19.81 59.68 23.08
C ARG A 79 20.55 58.78 24.09
N PRO A 80 21.40 59.34 24.96
CA PRO A 80 21.97 58.57 26.06
C PRO A 80 20.87 58.18 27.07
N PHE A 81 21.03 57.02 27.71
CA PHE A 81 20.25 56.61 28.87
C PHE A 81 21.18 56.03 29.95
N TYR A 82 20.72 56.07 31.20
CA TYR A 82 21.45 55.57 32.35
C TYR A 82 20.63 54.46 32.99
N GLU A 83 21.24 53.29 33.18
CA GLU A 83 20.61 52.14 33.83
C GLU A 83 21.35 51.81 35.11
N GLU A 84 20.60 51.67 36.21
CA GLU A 84 21.16 51.39 37.54
C GLU A 84 21.20 49.87 37.74
N ARG A 85 22.40 49.27 37.72
CA ARG A 85 22.56 47.84 38.01
C ARG A 85 22.50 47.59 39.52
N GLU A 86 22.13 46.37 39.92
CA GLU A 86 22.02 45.91 41.32
C GLU A 86 23.28 46.20 42.19
N SER A 87 24.44 46.48 41.55
CA SER A 87 25.72 46.81 42.19
C SER A 87 25.98 48.31 42.43
N ARG A 88 25.02 49.23 42.23
CA ARG A 88 25.22 50.72 42.22
C ARG A 88 26.20 51.23 41.15
N GLN A 89 26.54 50.42 40.15
CA GLN A 89 27.19 50.91 38.92
C GLN A 89 26.12 51.43 37.96
N ILE A 90 26.31 52.67 37.49
CA ILE A 90 25.51 53.25 36.41
C ILE A 90 26.13 52.77 35.09
N SER A 91 25.42 51.99 34.30
CA SER A 91 25.80 51.71 32.91
C SER A 91 25.22 52.80 32.01
N GLU A 92 26.10 53.42 31.21
CA GLU A 92 25.71 54.39 30.19
C GLU A 92 25.40 53.64 28.88
N GLY A 93 24.25 53.93 28.29
CA GLY A 93 23.79 53.28 27.08
C GLY A 93 23.25 54.29 26.07
N MET A 94 23.10 53.85 24.82
CA MET A 94 22.49 54.61 23.73
C MET A 94 21.13 54.04 23.38
N ARG A 95 20.12 54.90 23.36
CA ARG A 95 18.78 54.62 22.85
C ARG A 95 18.68 55.15 21.43
N ILE A 96 18.56 54.27 20.46
CA ILE A 96 18.33 54.60 19.05
C ILE A 96 16.85 54.35 18.76
N GLN A 97 16.10 55.39 18.38
CA GLN A 97 14.69 55.25 18.05
C GLN A 97 14.39 55.61 16.60
N TYR A 98 13.70 54.72 15.91
CA TYR A 98 13.13 54.96 14.59
C TYR A 98 11.60 54.94 14.70
N ILE A 99 10.94 55.91 14.06
CA ILE A 99 9.48 55.97 13.97
C ILE A 99 9.09 55.64 12.54
N PHE A 100 8.19 54.68 12.38
CA PHE A 100 7.68 54.20 11.11
C PHE A 100 6.17 54.40 11.02
N THR A 101 5.63 54.33 9.81
CA THR A 101 4.20 54.17 9.53
C THR A 101 3.97 52.80 8.91
N ALA A 102 2.99 52.04 9.41
CA ALA A 102 2.60 50.76 8.84
C ALA A 102 1.79 50.95 7.55
N VAL A 103 2.20 50.30 6.46
CA VAL A 103 1.63 50.49 5.11
C VAL A 103 0.98 49.21 4.56
N ALA A 104 1.39 48.03 5.03
CA ALA A 104 0.79 46.75 4.67
C ALA A 104 0.59 45.85 5.90
N SER A 105 -0.53 45.13 5.95
CA SER A 105 -0.88 44.23 7.05
C SER A 105 -0.26 42.82 6.88
N GLY A 106 -0.09 42.12 8.00
CA GLY A 106 0.54 40.80 8.10
C GLY A 106 1.83 40.80 8.92
N ARG A 107 2.58 39.70 8.82
CA ARG A 107 3.86 39.50 9.51
C ARG A 107 5.05 39.77 8.57
N PHE A 108 6.00 40.57 9.03
CA PHE A 108 7.17 40.99 8.24
C PHE A 108 8.43 40.93 9.10
N VAL A 109 9.53 40.48 8.51
CA VAL A 109 10.85 40.50 9.17
C VAL A 109 11.61 41.74 8.75
N THR A 110 12.24 42.44 9.68
CA THR A 110 13.23 43.47 9.39
C THR A 110 14.63 42.88 9.48
N GLU A 111 15.56 43.36 8.67
CA GLU A 111 16.97 43.05 8.90
C GLU A 111 17.47 43.62 10.23
N GLY A 112 18.49 42.99 10.79
CA GLY A 112 19.18 43.45 11.99
C GLY A 112 19.90 44.78 11.76
N PHE A 113 19.86 45.66 12.77
CA PHE A 113 20.55 46.95 12.75
C PHE A 113 22.03 46.74 13.06
N THR A 114 22.88 47.42 12.30
CA THR A 114 24.33 47.31 12.50
C THR A 114 24.84 48.52 13.27
N ILE A 115 25.46 48.27 14.42
CA ILE A 115 25.82 49.26 15.41
C ILE A 115 27.32 49.19 15.63
N VAL A 116 27.98 50.34 15.55
CA VAL A 116 29.43 50.48 15.70
C VAL A 116 29.71 51.41 16.87
N SER A 117 30.47 50.93 17.85
CA SER A 117 30.91 51.70 19.02
C SER A 117 32.41 51.49 19.23
N GLY A 118 33.23 52.48 18.86
CA GLY A 118 34.70 52.33 18.82
C GLY A 118 35.11 51.23 17.84
N ASP A 119 35.87 50.25 18.32
CA ASP A 119 36.32 49.07 17.53
C ASP A 119 35.30 47.91 17.52
N LYS A 120 34.19 48.03 18.26
CA LYS A 120 33.17 46.98 18.38
C LYS A 120 32.05 47.20 17.34
N LYS A 121 31.69 46.15 16.61
CA LYS A 121 30.58 46.13 15.64
C LYS A 121 29.62 44.99 16.00
N VAL A 122 28.36 45.30 16.24
CA VAL A 122 27.30 44.33 16.56
C VAL A 122 26.12 44.51 15.61
N LYS A 123 25.57 43.39 15.13
CA LYS A 123 24.32 43.37 14.36
C LYS A 123 23.21 42.83 15.25
N THR A 124 22.13 43.57 15.43
CA THR A 124 20.98 43.11 16.24
C THR A 124 20.28 41.94 15.56
N GLU A 125 19.50 41.18 16.32
CA GLU A 125 18.62 40.16 15.74
C GLU A 125 17.56 40.80 14.81
N PRO A 126 17.12 40.09 13.76
CA PRO A 126 15.95 40.47 12.96
C PRO A 126 14.69 40.54 13.81
N VAL A 127 13.81 41.49 13.50
CA VAL A 127 12.57 41.71 14.27
C VAL A 127 11.35 41.36 13.45
N VAL A 128 10.41 40.64 14.05
CA VAL A 128 9.12 40.33 13.44
C VAL A 128 8.09 41.41 13.78
N LEU A 129 7.67 42.14 12.75
CA LEU A 129 6.61 43.14 12.82
C LEU A 129 5.25 42.47 12.61
N ARG A 130 4.34 42.68 13.57
CA ARG A 130 2.97 42.17 13.54
C ARG A 130 2.03 43.32 13.20
N ILE A 131 1.66 43.47 11.93
CA ILE A 131 0.79 44.57 11.48
C ILE A 131 -0.64 44.05 11.32
N GLY A 132 -1.55 44.51 12.18
CA GLY A 132 -2.93 44.06 12.23
C GLY A 132 -3.96 45.06 11.70
N GLU A 133 -5.16 44.56 11.49
CA GLU A 133 -6.35 45.33 11.11
C GLU A 133 -7.43 45.18 12.20
N TYR A 134 -8.25 46.21 12.38
CA TYR A 134 -9.36 46.14 13.33
C TYR A 134 -10.55 45.44 12.68
N ILE A 135 -10.90 44.26 13.20
CA ILE A 135 -12.08 43.51 12.79
C ILE A 135 -12.97 43.30 14.02
N ASN A 136 -14.23 43.74 13.93
CA ASN A 136 -15.19 43.68 15.04
C ASN A 136 -14.63 44.23 16.37
N GLY A 137 -13.83 45.31 16.30
CA GLY A 137 -13.21 45.95 17.46
C GLY A 137 -11.96 45.26 18.03
N LYS A 138 -11.53 44.12 17.47
CA LYS A 138 -10.29 43.43 17.85
C LYS A 138 -9.20 43.70 16.81
N LEU A 139 -7.98 43.98 17.27
CA LEU A 139 -6.82 44.10 16.40
C LEU A 139 -6.27 42.71 16.10
N LEU A 140 -6.39 42.28 14.84
CA LEU A 140 -6.02 40.94 14.40
C LEU A 140 -5.02 41.02 13.23
N VAL A 141 -4.04 40.12 13.21
CA VAL A 141 -3.01 40.08 12.16
C VAL A 141 -3.46 39.13 11.06
N PRO A 142 -3.75 39.62 9.83
CA PRO A 142 -4.19 38.74 8.75
C PRO A 142 -3.07 37.80 8.29
N PRO A 143 -3.41 36.59 7.83
CA PRO A 143 -2.45 35.66 7.29
C PRO A 143 -1.91 36.18 5.96
N ARG A 144 -0.60 36.01 5.73
CA ARG A 144 0.04 36.41 4.47
C ARG A 144 0.06 35.23 3.53
N ILE A 145 -0.60 35.40 2.39
CA ILE A 145 -0.73 34.34 1.39
C ILE A 145 0.03 34.73 0.13
N ARG A 146 0.78 33.79 -0.43
CA ARG A 146 1.57 33.99 -1.65
C ARG A 146 1.48 32.76 -2.55
N TRP A 147 1.62 33.00 -3.84
CA TRP A 147 1.87 31.93 -4.80
C TRP A 147 3.35 31.56 -4.77
N GLU A 148 3.61 30.26 -4.71
CA GLU A 148 4.88 29.63 -5.01
C GLU A 148 4.70 28.90 -6.34
N LEU A 149 5.53 29.25 -7.32
CA LEU A 149 5.49 28.64 -8.65
C LEU A 149 6.69 27.72 -8.79
N TYR A 150 6.52 26.59 -9.47
CA TYR A 150 7.66 25.79 -9.95
C TYR A 150 8.64 26.64 -10.78
N SER A 151 8.09 27.43 -11.70
CA SER A 151 8.82 28.37 -12.55
C SER A 151 7.88 29.48 -13.01
N ASP A 152 8.42 30.68 -13.24
CA ASP A 152 7.71 31.78 -13.88
C ASP A 152 7.64 31.64 -15.41
N ARG A 153 8.41 30.70 -15.98
CA ARG A 153 8.40 30.29 -17.38
C ARG A 153 8.20 28.79 -17.52
N VAL A 154 7.22 28.39 -18.32
CA VAL A 154 6.87 26.99 -18.64
C VAL A 154 6.61 26.84 -20.14
N TYR A 155 6.48 25.61 -20.63
CA TYR A 155 6.19 25.34 -22.03
C TYR A 155 4.72 24.94 -22.23
N SER A 156 4.18 25.17 -23.43
CA SER A 156 2.83 24.72 -23.79
C SER A 156 2.74 23.19 -23.71
N GLY A 157 1.88 22.66 -22.83
CA GLY A 157 1.72 21.24 -22.53
C GLY A 157 2.51 20.76 -21.31
N GLN A 158 3.37 21.60 -20.72
CA GLN A 158 4.15 21.24 -19.53
C GLN A 158 3.26 21.33 -18.29
N THR A 159 3.18 20.26 -17.52
CA THR A 159 2.52 20.28 -16.22
C THR A 159 3.48 20.82 -15.17
N ALA A 160 3.08 21.87 -14.44
CA ALA A 160 3.92 22.50 -13.42
C ALA A 160 3.11 22.84 -12.18
N SER A 161 3.75 22.76 -11.01
CA SER A 161 3.10 23.07 -9.74
C SER A 161 2.91 24.56 -9.50
N VAL A 162 1.77 24.86 -8.88
CA VAL A 162 1.37 26.19 -8.44
C VAL A 162 0.78 26.04 -7.04
N ILE A 163 1.50 26.51 -6.03
CA ILE A 163 1.19 26.26 -4.62
C ILE A 163 0.81 27.58 -3.95
N LEU A 164 -0.34 27.59 -3.28
CA LEU A 164 -0.77 28.70 -2.45
C LEU A 164 -0.21 28.49 -1.04
N LYS A 165 0.76 29.30 -0.61
CA LYS A 165 1.39 29.20 0.72
C LYS A 165 0.88 30.25 1.68
N ALA A 166 0.67 29.85 2.94
CA ALA A 166 0.62 30.76 4.07
C ALA A 166 2.05 30.92 4.59
N VAL A 167 2.53 32.16 4.66
CA VAL A 167 3.94 32.47 4.92
C VAL A 167 4.06 33.17 6.26
N MET A 168 5.09 32.84 7.05
CA MET A 168 5.38 33.46 8.34
C MET A 168 4.19 33.41 9.31
N GLN A 169 3.70 32.22 9.66
CA GLN A 169 2.61 32.03 10.62
C GLN A 169 3.15 31.50 11.96
N GLU A 170 2.62 31.96 13.08
CA GLU A 170 3.05 31.46 14.42
C GLU A 170 2.51 30.06 14.72
N GLU A 171 1.45 29.65 14.03
CA GLU A 171 0.82 28.35 14.17
C GLU A 171 0.34 27.86 12.80
N ILE A 172 0.33 26.54 12.61
CA ILE A 172 -0.28 25.92 11.44
C ILE A 172 -1.78 25.78 11.70
N LYS A 173 -2.58 26.41 10.86
CA LYS A 173 -4.04 26.41 10.99
C LYS A 173 -4.70 26.06 9.67
N ILE A 174 -5.86 25.40 9.76
CA ILE A 174 -6.68 25.06 8.60
C ILE A 174 -7.57 26.26 8.26
N PHE A 175 -7.64 26.62 6.98
CA PHE A 175 -8.50 27.70 6.49
C PHE A 175 -9.92 27.17 6.25
N GLU A 176 -10.92 27.92 6.69
CA GLU A 176 -12.35 27.55 6.58
C GLU A 176 -12.80 27.53 5.12
N ARG A 177 -12.24 28.44 4.31
CA ARG A 177 -12.57 28.57 2.89
C ARG A 177 -11.37 29.05 2.11
N ILE A 178 -11.15 28.43 0.96
CA ILE A 178 -10.13 28.81 -0.02
C ILE A 178 -10.85 29.09 -1.33
N LYS A 179 -10.65 30.28 -1.89
CA LYS A 179 -11.18 30.69 -3.19
C LYS A 179 -10.02 30.94 -4.14
N VAL A 180 -9.89 30.06 -5.12
CA VAL A 180 -8.96 30.17 -6.25
C VAL A 180 -9.79 30.00 -7.51
N ASP A 181 -9.78 31.03 -8.36
CA ASP A 181 -10.39 30.92 -9.68
C ASP A 181 -9.35 30.27 -10.62
N PRO A 182 -9.73 29.34 -11.51
CA PRO A 182 -8.77 28.70 -12.41
C PRO A 182 -8.19 29.74 -13.40
N PRO A 183 -6.89 29.69 -13.71
CA PRO A 183 -6.30 30.47 -14.79
C PRO A 183 -6.91 30.08 -16.14
N GLY A 184 -6.94 31.02 -17.09
CA GLY A 184 -7.33 30.72 -18.47
C GLY A 184 -6.25 29.92 -19.22
N MET A 185 -6.61 29.37 -20.38
CA MET A 185 -5.67 28.77 -21.34
C MET A 185 -4.90 27.52 -20.86
N GLY A 186 -5.51 26.69 -20.01
CA GLY A 186 -4.91 25.44 -19.57
C GLY A 186 -5.82 24.60 -18.71
N ILE A 187 -5.32 23.44 -18.30
CA ILE A 187 -5.92 22.56 -17.30
C ILE A 187 -5.34 22.96 -15.94
N PHE A 188 -6.20 23.13 -14.94
CA PHE A 188 -5.81 23.55 -13.59
C PHE A 188 -6.46 22.63 -12.56
N GLU A 189 -5.64 21.77 -11.95
CA GLU A 189 -6.09 20.65 -11.13
C GLU A 189 -5.68 20.87 -9.69
N ASN A 190 -6.60 20.64 -8.75
CA ASN A 190 -6.30 20.65 -7.34
C ASN A 190 -5.73 19.30 -6.92
N VAL A 191 -4.55 19.29 -6.32
CA VAL A 191 -3.84 18.08 -5.90
C VAL A 191 -3.51 18.11 -4.42
N LYS A 192 -3.36 16.92 -3.82
CA LYS A 192 -2.96 16.75 -2.42
C LYS A 192 -1.52 16.27 -2.33
N GLY A 193 -0.88 16.53 -1.18
CA GLY A 193 0.46 16.02 -0.88
C GLY A 193 1.62 16.78 -1.52
N LEU A 194 1.36 17.92 -2.15
CA LEU A 194 2.37 18.73 -2.82
C LEU A 194 2.71 20.00 -2.01
N GLY A 195 3.99 20.27 -1.80
CA GLY A 195 4.50 21.41 -1.02
C GLY A 195 5.09 21.02 0.33
N GLU A 196 6.01 21.85 0.84
CA GLU A 196 6.75 21.59 2.08
C GLU A 196 6.39 22.61 3.17
N ILE A 197 6.52 22.19 4.43
CA ILE A 197 6.40 23.06 5.60
C ILE A 197 7.81 23.52 5.96
N GLU A 198 8.03 24.82 5.86
CA GLU A 198 9.28 25.48 6.27
C GLU A 198 9.10 26.08 7.65
N THR A 199 10.14 25.95 8.49
CA THR A 199 10.17 26.56 9.83
C THR A 199 11.34 27.52 9.92
N GLU A 200 11.06 28.75 10.35
CA GLU A 200 12.06 29.79 10.62
C GLU A 200 11.95 30.25 12.07
N THR A 201 13.07 30.47 12.75
CA THR A 201 13.10 30.94 14.15
C THR A 201 13.59 32.38 14.22
N TYR A 202 12.82 33.25 14.87
CA TYR A 202 13.19 34.64 15.14
C TYR A 202 12.90 34.98 16.60
N MET A 203 13.83 35.61 17.32
CA MET A 203 13.62 36.08 18.69
C MET A 203 13.03 34.98 19.62
N ASN A 204 13.55 33.76 19.52
CA ASN A 204 13.05 32.55 20.22
C ASN A 204 11.60 32.13 19.93
N SER A 205 11.01 32.60 18.82
CA SER A 205 9.68 32.18 18.35
C SER A 205 9.80 31.46 17.00
N GLU A 206 9.05 30.38 16.82
CA GLU A 206 8.98 29.65 15.56
C GLU A 206 7.89 30.21 14.65
N PHE A 207 8.18 30.26 13.36
CA PHE A 207 7.27 30.68 12.31
C PHE A 207 7.24 29.63 11.20
N PHE A 208 6.03 29.29 10.76
CA PHE A 208 5.76 28.27 9.76
C PHE A 208 5.34 28.90 8.44
N SER A 209 5.89 28.39 7.35
CA SER A 209 5.40 28.65 5.99
C SER A 209 4.95 27.32 5.39
N TYR A 210 3.66 27.19 5.06
CA TYR A 210 3.06 25.90 4.68
C TYR A 210 2.06 26.02 3.53
N PRO A 211 1.89 24.95 2.72
CA PRO A 211 0.92 24.92 1.64
C PRO A 211 -0.52 24.94 2.19
N VAL A 212 -1.32 25.84 1.65
CA VAL A 212 -2.76 25.97 1.92
C VAL A 212 -3.58 25.22 0.88
N ALA A 213 -3.18 25.31 -0.38
CA ALA A 213 -3.74 24.56 -1.49
C ALA A 213 -2.66 24.39 -2.56
N SER A 214 -2.68 23.24 -3.23
CA SER A 214 -1.68 22.91 -4.23
C SER A 214 -2.36 22.53 -5.52
N TYR A 215 -1.80 23.00 -6.63
CA TYR A 215 -2.36 22.81 -7.95
C TYR A 215 -1.30 22.37 -8.94
N LEU A 216 -1.72 21.59 -9.94
CA LEU A 216 -0.96 21.36 -11.15
C LEU A 216 -1.61 22.15 -12.28
N TYR A 217 -0.79 22.89 -13.03
CA TYR A 217 -1.22 23.69 -14.16
C TYR A 217 -0.54 23.19 -15.43
N THR A 218 -1.35 22.85 -16.44
CA THR A 218 -0.90 22.43 -17.77
C THR A 218 -1.43 23.43 -18.80
N PRO A 219 -0.63 24.43 -19.23
CA PRO A 219 -1.05 25.40 -20.23
C PRO A 219 -1.19 24.73 -21.59
N THR A 220 -2.19 25.15 -22.37
CA THR A 220 -2.47 24.59 -23.71
C THR A 220 -2.13 25.54 -24.86
N ARG A 221 -1.76 26.78 -24.53
CA ARG A 221 -1.41 27.82 -25.51
C ARG A 221 -0.24 28.66 -25.03
N THR A 222 0.59 29.09 -25.97
CA THR A 222 1.71 30.01 -25.74
C THR A 222 1.22 31.43 -25.42
N GLY A 223 2.01 32.17 -24.64
CA GLY A 223 1.73 33.56 -24.31
C GLY A 223 1.86 33.83 -22.81
N ARG A 224 1.24 34.91 -22.34
CA ARG A 224 1.19 35.25 -20.91
C ARG A 224 -0.15 34.82 -20.33
N VAL A 225 -0.11 33.98 -19.29
CA VAL A 225 -1.29 33.57 -18.55
C VAL A 225 -1.28 34.24 -17.18
N LEU A 226 -2.41 34.83 -16.80
CA LEU A 226 -2.61 35.35 -15.46
C LEU A 226 -3.14 34.24 -14.57
N LEU A 227 -2.36 33.84 -13.58
CA LEU A 227 -2.88 33.15 -12.41
C LEU A 227 -3.62 34.19 -11.55
N PRO A 228 -4.94 34.09 -11.38
CA PRO A 228 -5.71 35.13 -10.72
C PRO A 228 -5.39 35.21 -9.23
N PRO A 229 -5.77 36.32 -8.57
CA PRO A 229 -5.66 36.43 -7.12
C PRO A 229 -6.41 35.31 -6.39
N ALA A 230 -5.84 34.83 -5.30
CA ALA A 230 -6.45 33.84 -4.43
C ALA A 230 -6.80 34.45 -3.07
N TYR A 231 -7.85 33.92 -2.45
CA TYR A 231 -8.36 34.37 -1.16
C TYR A 231 -8.53 33.20 -0.21
N VAL A 232 -8.11 33.37 1.03
CA VAL A 232 -8.34 32.40 2.11
C VAL A 232 -9.05 33.09 3.26
N TYR A 233 -9.87 32.35 4.00
CA TYR A 233 -10.67 32.87 5.10
C TYR A 233 -10.46 32.03 6.35
N GLN A 234 -10.30 32.70 7.49
CA GLN A 234 -10.07 32.07 8.80
C GLN A 234 -10.41 33.05 9.91
N ASP A 235 -11.22 32.65 10.90
CA ASP A 235 -11.52 33.46 12.09
C ASP A 235 -12.07 34.87 11.75
N GLY A 236 -12.78 35.01 10.63
CA GLY A 236 -13.26 36.29 10.11
C GLY A 236 -12.20 37.20 9.46
N LEU A 237 -10.93 36.76 9.43
CA LEU A 237 -9.86 37.36 8.64
C LEU A 237 -9.88 36.80 7.21
N SER A 238 -9.41 37.61 6.27
CA SER A 238 -9.13 37.16 4.90
C SER A 238 -7.67 37.42 4.53
N GLY A 239 -6.99 36.41 4.01
CA GLY A 239 -5.69 36.53 3.38
C GLY A 239 -5.83 36.60 1.86
N ARG A 240 -4.98 37.38 1.19
CA ARG A 240 -4.99 37.52 -0.27
C ARG A 240 -3.60 37.28 -0.86
N ALA A 241 -3.51 36.36 -1.82
CA ALA A 241 -2.39 36.31 -2.75
C ALA A 241 -2.72 37.15 -3.98
N GLY A 242 -1.80 38.03 -4.40
CA GLY A 242 -1.93 38.76 -5.66
C GLY A 242 -1.88 37.80 -6.86
N GLY A 243 -2.43 38.21 -7.99
CA GLY A 243 -2.29 37.42 -9.23
C GLY A 243 -0.85 37.47 -9.74
N VAL A 244 -0.41 36.39 -10.37
CA VAL A 244 0.97 36.23 -10.89
C VAL A 244 0.92 35.87 -12.35
N TRP A 245 1.84 36.41 -13.14
CA TRP A 245 1.96 36.08 -14.55
C TRP A 245 2.87 34.88 -14.74
N ILE A 246 2.41 33.92 -15.55
CA ILE A 246 3.19 32.76 -16.00
C ILE A 246 3.41 32.92 -17.49
N TRP A 247 4.66 32.80 -17.92
CA TRP A 247 5.03 32.83 -19.33
C TRP A 247 5.02 31.41 -19.91
N VAL A 248 4.32 31.24 -21.03
CA VAL A 248 4.19 29.96 -21.72
C VAL A 248 4.90 30.03 -23.07
N ASP A 249 6.04 29.36 -23.16
CA ASP A 249 6.86 29.27 -24.36
C ASP A 249 6.38 28.12 -25.29
N PRO A 250 6.63 28.20 -26.61
CA PRO A 250 6.33 27.11 -27.53
C PRO A 250 7.24 25.91 -27.28
N VAL A 251 6.71 24.71 -27.48
CA VAL A 251 7.51 23.48 -27.50
C VAL A 251 8.19 23.26 -28.86
N PRO A 252 9.32 22.55 -28.91
CA PRO A 252 9.94 22.13 -30.17
C PRO A 252 8.97 21.31 -31.04
N GLU A 253 9.10 21.44 -32.37
CA GLU A 253 8.23 20.76 -33.33
C GLU A 253 8.37 19.23 -33.28
N GLU A 254 9.55 18.74 -32.91
CA GLU A 254 9.94 17.34 -32.91
C GLU A 254 9.21 16.50 -31.86
N ILE A 255 8.64 17.13 -30.83
CA ILE A 255 7.87 16.47 -29.77
C ILE A 255 6.37 16.67 -29.90
N LYS A 256 5.86 17.29 -30.98
CA LYS A 256 4.41 17.51 -31.14
C LYS A 256 3.61 16.21 -31.21
N GLU A 257 4.21 15.15 -31.73
CA GLU A 257 3.57 13.84 -31.84
C GLU A 257 3.38 13.19 -30.47
N SER A 258 4.43 13.18 -29.64
CA SER A 258 4.40 12.62 -28.29
C SER A 258 3.75 13.55 -27.27
N GLY A 259 3.89 14.87 -27.45
CA GLY A 259 3.54 15.87 -26.45
C GLY A 259 4.33 15.74 -25.14
N ALA A 260 5.39 14.93 -25.10
CA ALA A 260 6.07 14.55 -23.87
C ALA A 260 7.04 15.64 -23.40
N ILE A 261 6.81 16.18 -22.21
CA ILE A 261 7.62 17.23 -21.59
C ILE A 261 7.93 16.83 -20.15
N GLY A 262 9.22 16.69 -19.85
CA GLY A 262 9.71 16.15 -18.60
C GLY A 262 10.99 15.35 -18.80
N ASP A 263 11.29 14.51 -17.83
CA ASP A 263 12.36 13.52 -17.87
C ASP A 263 11.74 12.13 -17.82
N PHE A 264 11.94 11.33 -18.88
CA PHE A 264 11.28 10.04 -19.03
C PHE A 264 12.24 8.96 -19.50
N THR A 265 11.96 7.72 -19.12
CA THR A 265 12.58 6.52 -19.66
C THR A 265 11.50 5.63 -20.27
N LEU A 266 11.72 5.18 -21.51
CA LEU A 266 10.86 4.20 -22.17
C LEU A 266 11.50 2.81 -22.09
N SER A 267 10.71 1.82 -21.68
CA SER A 267 11.07 0.40 -21.72
C SER A 267 9.96 -0.40 -22.41
N THR A 268 10.36 -1.42 -23.16
CA THR A 268 9.43 -2.29 -23.89
C THR A 268 9.72 -3.75 -23.64
N MET A 269 8.68 -4.58 -23.64
CA MET A 269 8.81 -6.03 -23.46
C MET A 269 7.68 -6.76 -24.17
N VAL A 270 7.99 -7.89 -24.81
CA VAL A 270 6.99 -8.82 -25.34
C VAL A 270 7.02 -10.09 -24.50
N GLU A 271 5.87 -10.51 -23.96
CA GLU A 271 5.78 -11.69 -23.09
C GLU A 271 6.08 -13.00 -23.83
N LYS A 272 5.49 -13.19 -25.02
CA LYS A 272 5.67 -14.39 -25.85
C LYS A 272 6.19 -14.04 -27.25
N GLN A 273 7.33 -14.59 -27.63
CA GLN A 273 7.88 -14.45 -28.99
C GLN A 273 7.48 -15.61 -29.92
N ILE A 274 6.71 -16.58 -29.43
CA ILE A 274 6.16 -17.69 -30.21
C ILE A 274 4.68 -17.81 -29.83
N ILE A 275 3.79 -17.78 -30.83
CA ILE A 275 2.35 -17.94 -30.67
C ILE A 275 1.82 -19.00 -31.64
N THR A 276 0.78 -19.73 -31.24
CA THR A 276 0.13 -20.78 -32.05
C THR A 276 -1.33 -20.40 -32.35
N GLY A 277 -1.75 -20.53 -33.62
CA GLY A 277 -3.15 -20.29 -34.00
C GLY A 277 -3.70 -18.93 -33.58
N THR A 278 -4.69 -18.93 -32.68
CA THR A 278 -5.37 -17.73 -32.16
C THR A 278 -4.78 -17.21 -30.84
N GLU A 279 -3.65 -17.76 -30.36
CA GLU A 279 -3.00 -17.26 -29.16
C GLU A 279 -2.57 -15.78 -29.30
N GLU A 280 -2.64 -15.06 -28.19
CA GLU A 280 -2.21 -13.68 -28.10
C GLU A 280 -0.89 -13.55 -27.36
N SER A 281 -0.08 -12.57 -27.74
CA SER A 281 1.11 -12.13 -27.01
C SER A 281 0.93 -10.70 -26.53
N LYS A 282 1.34 -10.39 -25.29
CA LYS A 282 1.26 -9.04 -24.75
C LYS A 282 2.54 -8.27 -25.00
N LEU A 283 2.39 -7.06 -25.55
CA LEU A 283 3.43 -6.05 -25.66
C LEU A 283 3.22 -5.00 -24.57
N HIS A 284 4.19 -4.87 -23.69
CA HIS A 284 4.27 -3.84 -22.66
C HIS A 284 5.11 -2.67 -23.18
N ILE A 285 4.55 -1.47 -23.14
CA ILE A 285 5.23 -0.20 -23.40
C ILE A 285 5.12 0.62 -22.12
N ARG A 286 6.23 0.78 -21.40
CA ARG A 286 6.28 1.42 -20.08
C ARG A 286 7.09 2.71 -20.15
N ILE A 287 6.45 3.82 -19.81
CA ILE A 287 7.04 5.16 -19.70
C ILE A 287 7.11 5.53 -18.22
N GLU A 288 8.30 5.76 -17.69
CA GLU A 288 8.55 6.08 -16.29
C GLU A 288 9.33 7.40 -16.18
N GLY A 289 9.00 8.25 -15.20
CA GLY A 289 9.74 9.47 -14.96
C GLY A 289 8.91 10.60 -14.34
N VAL A 290 9.30 11.84 -14.64
CA VAL A 290 8.69 13.05 -14.07
C VAL A 290 8.31 14.03 -15.19
N GLY A 291 7.05 14.48 -15.22
CA GLY A 291 6.60 15.49 -16.16
C GLY A 291 5.10 15.43 -16.44
N ASN A 292 4.69 15.62 -17.68
CA ASN A 292 3.28 15.55 -18.10
C ASN A 292 2.79 14.11 -18.42
N LEU A 293 3.15 13.11 -17.59
CA LEU A 293 2.84 11.67 -17.80
C LEU A 293 1.38 11.38 -18.17
N ASP A 294 0.45 12.10 -17.58
CA ASP A 294 -0.99 11.89 -17.80
C ASP A 294 -1.46 12.40 -19.18
N TYR A 295 -0.74 13.38 -19.75
CA TYR A 295 -1.13 14.09 -20.96
C TYR A 295 -0.31 13.70 -22.20
N LEU A 296 0.84 13.04 -22.01
CA LEU A 296 1.67 12.60 -23.13
C LEU A 296 0.99 11.47 -23.92
N LYS A 297 1.44 11.31 -25.16
CA LYS A 297 1.01 10.28 -26.10
C LYS A 297 2.11 9.24 -26.26
N PRO A 298 1.89 8.00 -25.81
CA PRO A 298 2.85 6.91 -25.99
C PRO A 298 3.09 6.58 -27.47
N PRO A 299 4.25 5.98 -27.82
CA PRO A 299 4.49 5.53 -29.19
C PRO A 299 3.52 4.39 -29.55
N GLU A 300 2.92 4.47 -30.73
CA GLU A 300 2.08 3.39 -31.26
C GLU A 300 2.96 2.33 -31.97
N PRO A 301 2.79 1.04 -31.66
CA PRO A 301 3.57 -0.02 -32.29
C PRO A 301 3.16 -0.22 -33.76
N LEU A 302 4.15 -0.40 -34.63
CA LEU A 302 3.96 -0.77 -36.03
C LEU A 302 4.01 -2.30 -36.15
N LEU A 303 2.96 -2.88 -36.72
CA LEU A 303 2.76 -4.32 -36.80
C LEU A 303 2.79 -4.82 -38.25
N GLU A 304 3.58 -5.85 -38.53
CA GLU A 304 3.56 -6.62 -39.77
C GLU A 304 3.12 -8.06 -39.46
N GLU A 305 2.15 -8.59 -40.23
CA GLU A 305 1.50 -9.92 -40.02
C GLU A 305 0.76 -10.10 -38.67
N MET A 306 0.77 -9.09 -37.80
CA MET A 306 0.09 -9.07 -36.49
C MET A 306 -1.01 -8.00 -36.47
N GLN A 307 -1.96 -8.11 -35.54
CA GLN A 307 -3.00 -7.12 -35.26
C GLN A 307 -3.18 -6.92 -33.75
N ILE A 308 -3.69 -5.75 -33.34
CA ILE A 308 -4.02 -5.44 -31.94
C ILE A 308 -5.44 -5.97 -31.67
N SER A 309 -5.59 -6.90 -30.74
CA SER A 309 -6.89 -7.41 -30.31
C SER A 309 -7.46 -6.62 -29.12
N ALA A 310 -6.60 -6.20 -28.20
CA ALA A 310 -6.98 -5.40 -27.04
C ALA A 310 -5.88 -4.40 -26.66
N LYS A 311 -6.27 -3.34 -25.96
CA LYS A 311 -5.38 -2.32 -25.41
C LYS A 311 -5.82 -1.98 -23.99
N GLU A 312 -4.90 -2.08 -23.04
CA GLU A 312 -5.08 -1.70 -21.64
C GLU A 312 -4.06 -0.61 -21.27
N GLU A 313 -4.44 0.32 -20.40
CA GLU A 313 -3.53 1.34 -19.86
C GLU A 313 -3.56 1.29 -18.33
N LYS A 314 -2.37 1.22 -17.72
CA LYS A 314 -2.15 1.28 -16.27
C LYS A 314 -1.36 2.56 -15.96
N VAL A 315 -1.88 3.39 -15.07
CA VAL A 315 -1.24 4.66 -14.66
C VAL A 315 -1.07 4.66 -13.15
N ASP A 316 0.17 4.73 -12.68
CA ASP A 316 0.52 4.86 -11.26
C ASP A 316 1.40 6.11 -11.11
N ILE A 317 0.77 7.23 -10.78
CA ILE A 317 1.43 8.54 -10.72
C ILE A 317 1.04 9.31 -9.45
N ILE A 318 1.98 10.09 -8.95
CA ILE A 318 1.79 11.01 -7.81
C ILE A 318 2.13 12.45 -8.22
N PRO A 319 1.48 13.47 -7.64
CA PRO A 319 1.81 14.87 -7.91
C PRO A 319 3.26 15.21 -7.50
N HIS A 320 3.99 15.88 -8.38
CA HIS A 320 5.36 16.33 -8.20
C HIS A 320 5.51 17.83 -8.57
N LYS A 321 6.55 18.52 -8.09
CA LYS A 321 6.72 19.97 -8.36
C LYS A 321 6.81 20.27 -9.87
N ALA A 322 7.39 19.35 -10.64
CA ALA A 322 7.56 19.41 -12.09
C ALA A 322 6.47 18.65 -12.89
N GLY A 323 5.32 18.34 -12.28
CA GLY A 323 4.21 17.66 -12.95
C GLY A 323 3.74 16.44 -12.17
N TYR A 324 3.83 15.27 -12.79
CA TYR A 324 3.58 13.98 -12.18
C TYR A 324 4.84 13.14 -12.17
N GLU A 325 5.06 12.39 -11.10
CA GLU A 325 6.11 11.39 -10.98
C GLU A 325 5.47 10.01 -10.94
N GLY A 326 6.02 9.06 -11.70
CA GLY A 326 5.58 7.67 -11.66
C GLY A 326 5.68 6.96 -13.00
N VAL A 327 4.75 6.05 -13.24
CA VAL A 327 4.78 5.12 -14.37
C VAL A 327 3.45 5.11 -15.10
N ARG A 328 3.53 5.13 -16.42
CA ARG A 328 2.42 4.86 -17.33
C ARG A 328 2.78 3.69 -18.23
N GLU A 329 2.00 2.62 -18.14
CA GLU A 329 2.19 1.39 -18.89
C GLU A 329 1.01 1.15 -19.83
N ILE A 330 1.31 0.83 -21.07
CA ILE A 330 0.35 0.49 -22.12
C ILE A 330 0.61 -0.95 -22.52
N ILE A 331 -0.43 -1.77 -22.42
CA ILE A 331 -0.37 -3.20 -22.72
C ILE A 331 -1.22 -3.45 -23.97
N TYR A 332 -0.57 -3.87 -25.04
CA TYR A 332 -1.23 -4.28 -26.28
C TYR A 332 -1.30 -5.81 -26.34
N SER A 333 -2.49 -6.36 -26.47
CA SER A 333 -2.65 -7.77 -26.85
C SER A 333 -2.53 -7.90 -28.36
N LEU A 334 -1.59 -8.71 -28.81
CA LEU A 334 -1.24 -8.91 -30.21
C LEU A 334 -1.64 -10.32 -30.65
N SER A 335 -2.36 -10.43 -31.77
CA SER A 335 -2.71 -11.71 -32.40
C SER A 335 -2.29 -11.73 -33.87
N SER A 336 -2.27 -12.92 -34.48
CA SER A 336 -2.04 -13.03 -35.93
C SER A 336 -3.16 -12.36 -36.71
N LYS A 337 -2.82 -11.67 -37.80
CA LYS A 337 -3.82 -11.00 -38.66
C LYS A 337 -4.72 -12.00 -39.40
N GLU A 338 -4.17 -13.14 -39.77
CA GLU A 338 -4.85 -14.22 -40.49
C GLU A 338 -4.33 -15.58 -40.01
N GLU A 339 -5.14 -16.63 -40.14
CA GLU A 339 -4.73 -18.00 -39.86
C GLU A 339 -3.82 -18.49 -40.99
N HIS A 340 -2.63 -18.96 -40.66
CA HIS A 340 -1.63 -19.36 -41.64
C HIS A 340 -1.36 -20.85 -41.56
N SER A 341 -1.19 -21.48 -42.72
CA SER A 341 -0.88 -22.92 -42.85
C SER A 341 0.62 -23.22 -42.72
N GLU A 342 1.47 -22.19 -42.68
CA GLU A 342 2.92 -22.28 -42.58
C GLU A 342 3.45 -21.33 -41.51
N GLU A 343 4.64 -21.61 -40.97
CA GLU A 343 5.29 -20.74 -39.99
C GLU A 343 5.57 -19.36 -40.60
N LYS A 344 5.02 -18.32 -39.99
CA LYS A 344 5.30 -16.92 -40.35
C LYS A 344 5.96 -16.19 -39.20
N LYS A 345 6.65 -15.11 -39.54
CA LYS A 345 7.28 -14.21 -38.56
C LYS A 345 6.59 -12.85 -38.62
N GLY A 346 5.81 -12.53 -37.59
CA GLY A 346 5.27 -11.21 -37.38
C GLY A 346 6.34 -10.29 -36.81
N ARG A 347 6.37 -9.03 -37.26
CA ARG A 347 7.28 -8.01 -36.74
C ARG A 347 6.51 -6.96 -35.96
N VAL A 348 7.06 -6.61 -34.81
CA VAL A 348 6.54 -5.56 -33.92
C VAL A 348 7.65 -4.54 -33.76
N SER A 349 7.47 -3.35 -34.34
CA SER A 349 8.45 -2.26 -34.27
C SER A 349 7.87 -1.12 -33.41
N ILE A 350 8.60 -0.72 -32.38
CA ILE A 350 8.24 0.41 -31.52
C ILE A 350 9.08 1.61 -31.99
N PRO A 351 8.46 2.64 -32.59
CA PRO A 351 9.19 3.80 -33.10
C PRO A 351 9.88 4.58 -31.97
N SER A 352 10.89 5.37 -32.30
CA SER A 352 11.60 6.18 -31.30
C SER A 352 10.63 7.15 -30.63
N PHE A 353 10.53 7.10 -29.31
CA PHE A 353 9.76 8.05 -28.51
C PHE A 353 10.63 9.24 -28.15
N LYS A 354 10.16 10.47 -28.40
CA LYS A 354 10.90 11.71 -28.14
C LYS A 354 10.23 12.51 -27.03
N TRP A 355 11.02 13.09 -26.14
CA TRP A 355 10.54 14.01 -25.11
C TRP A 355 11.46 15.22 -24.99
N PHE A 356 10.92 16.32 -24.48
CA PHE A 356 11.66 17.55 -24.24
C PHE A 356 11.88 17.73 -22.74
N ASN A 357 13.14 17.87 -22.34
CA ASN A 357 13.50 18.12 -20.95
C ASN A 357 13.58 19.64 -20.70
N PRO A 358 12.66 20.22 -19.90
CA PRO A 358 12.61 21.67 -19.70
C PRO A 358 13.77 22.21 -18.85
N GLU A 359 14.45 21.36 -18.07
CA GLU A 359 15.57 21.77 -17.20
C GLU A 359 16.88 21.88 -18.00
N THR A 360 17.13 20.94 -18.91
CA THR A 360 18.31 20.94 -19.79
C THR A 360 18.08 21.74 -21.08
N GLY A 361 16.83 21.86 -21.52
CA GLY A 361 16.47 22.44 -22.81
C GLY A 361 16.78 21.53 -24.01
N GLU A 362 17.02 20.24 -23.77
CA GLU A 362 17.38 19.27 -24.80
C GLU A 362 16.21 18.34 -25.15
N ILE A 363 16.25 17.79 -26.36
CA ILE A 363 15.31 16.76 -26.82
C ILE A 363 16.00 15.41 -26.70
N GLU A 364 15.40 14.56 -25.89
CA GLU A 364 15.86 13.19 -25.68
C GLU A 364 14.96 12.22 -26.44
N LYS A 365 15.49 11.01 -26.70
CA LYS A 365 14.76 10.00 -27.46
C LYS A 365 15.15 8.59 -27.08
N SER A 366 14.19 7.68 -27.13
CA SER A 366 14.44 6.25 -27.05
C SER A 366 15.03 5.71 -28.36
N GLN A 367 15.64 4.54 -28.28
CA GLN A 367 15.96 3.77 -29.48
C GLN A 367 14.69 3.13 -30.04
N THR A 368 14.74 2.75 -31.32
CA THR A 368 13.70 1.93 -31.95
C THR A 368 13.95 0.48 -31.55
N GLU A 369 12.92 -0.16 -31.00
CA GLU A 369 12.98 -1.55 -30.56
C GLU A 369 12.16 -2.42 -31.52
N GLU A 370 12.71 -3.56 -31.91
CA GLU A 370 12.06 -4.49 -32.83
C GLU A 370 11.99 -5.89 -32.22
N TYR A 371 10.80 -6.46 -32.23
CA TYR A 371 10.56 -7.84 -31.81
C TYR A 371 10.07 -8.65 -33.00
N THR A 372 10.54 -9.89 -33.08
CA THR A 372 10.04 -10.88 -34.03
C THR A 372 9.21 -11.91 -33.26
N ILE A 373 7.93 -12.04 -33.61
CA ILE A 373 7.04 -13.04 -33.04
C ILE A 373 6.83 -14.13 -34.10
N THR A 374 7.14 -15.37 -33.76
CA THR A 374 6.97 -16.53 -34.63
C THR A 374 5.55 -17.06 -34.47
N ILE A 375 4.76 -16.99 -35.55
CA ILE A 375 3.40 -17.51 -35.66
C ILE A 375 3.52 -18.91 -36.25
N ARG A 376 3.24 -19.92 -35.44
CA ARG A 376 3.15 -21.29 -35.94
C ARG A 376 1.72 -21.57 -36.40
N PRO A 377 1.54 -22.27 -37.53
CA PRO A 377 0.23 -22.77 -37.93
C PRO A 377 -0.36 -23.55 -36.75
N SER A 378 -1.66 -23.37 -36.50
CA SER A 378 -2.40 -24.29 -35.64
C SER A 378 -2.06 -25.70 -36.13
N PRO A 379 -1.57 -26.62 -35.26
CA PRO A 379 -1.37 -27.99 -35.70
C PRO A 379 -2.66 -28.50 -36.34
N VAL A 380 -2.56 -29.17 -37.49
CA VAL A 380 -3.65 -29.98 -38.03
C VAL A 380 -3.93 -31.02 -36.97
N TYR A 381 -4.90 -30.76 -36.07
CA TYR A 381 -5.20 -31.55 -34.87
C TYR A 381 -4.06 -32.54 -34.59
N GLU A 382 -2.90 -32.02 -34.19
CA GLU A 382 -1.96 -32.91 -33.50
C GLU A 382 -2.78 -33.41 -32.34
N GLU A 383 -2.87 -34.74 -32.29
CA GLU A 383 -3.77 -35.55 -31.49
C GLU A 383 -4.32 -34.77 -30.32
N LYS A 384 -5.66 -34.75 -30.14
CA LYS A 384 -6.22 -34.51 -28.81
C LYS A 384 -5.30 -35.28 -27.87
N GLU A 385 -4.47 -34.58 -27.10
CA GLU A 385 -3.79 -35.19 -25.98
C GLU A 385 -4.92 -35.90 -25.27
N GLU A 386 -4.84 -37.22 -25.31
CA GLU A 386 -5.94 -38.08 -24.93
C GLU A 386 -6.18 -37.72 -23.48
N PHE A 387 -7.23 -36.94 -23.21
CA PHE A 387 -7.50 -36.45 -21.87
C PHE A 387 -7.59 -37.69 -20.99
N PRO A 388 -6.61 -37.92 -20.11
CA PRO A 388 -6.30 -39.28 -19.68
C PRO A 388 -7.28 -39.77 -18.59
N PHE A 389 -8.28 -38.95 -18.27
CA PHE A 389 -9.26 -39.19 -17.24
C PHE A 389 -10.64 -39.43 -17.84
N THR A 390 -11.36 -40.39 -17.28
CA THR A 390 -12.75 -40.69 -17.61
C THR A 390 -13.65 -40.31 -16.45
N LEU A 391 -14.96 -40.11 -16.71
CA LEU A 391 -15.89 -39.92 -15.60
C LEU A 391 -15.92 -41.19 -14.72
N MET A 392 -15.91 -41.01 -13.40
CA MET A 392 -16.19 -42.08 -12.45
C MET A 392 -17.61 -42.58 -12.62
N GLU A 393 -17.76 -43.89 -12.54
CA GLU A 393 -19.06 -44.56 -12.64
C GLU A 393 -19.86 -44.42 -11.33
N ILE A 394 -21.17 -44.64 -11.41
CA ILE A 394 -22.08 -44.50 -10.26
C ILE A 394 -21.68 -45.39 -9.08
N GLU A 395 -21.15 -46.58 -9.35
CA GLU A 395 -20.70 -47.53 -8.32
C GLU A 395 -19.52 -46.97 -7.51
N GLU A 396 -18.55 -46.37 -8.21
CA GLU A 396 -17.37 -45.73 -7.61
C GLU A 396 -17.79 -44.50 -6.80
N ILE A 397 -18.62 -43.63 -7.37
CA ILE A 397 -19.18 -42.43 -6.70
C ILE A 397 -19.92 -42.82 -5.42
N ASN A 398 -20.69 -43.90 -5.45
CA ASN A 398 -21.43 -44.40 -4.28
C ASN A 398 -20.52 -45.01 -3.20
N SER A 399 -19.36 -45.55 -3.59
CA SER A 399 -18.35 -46.05 -2.66
C SER A 399 -17.60 -44.92 -1.94
N MET A 400 -17.44 -43.78 -2.62
CA MET A 400 -16.81 -42.57 -2.10
C MET A 400 -17.78 -41.75 -1.24
N ARG A 401 -18.00 -42.20 0.00
CA ARG A 401 -18.81 -41.44 0.98
C ARG A 401 -17.99 -40.38 1.68
N GLU A 402 -18.60 -39.23 1.94
CA GLU A 402 -18.04 -38.22 2.85
C GLU A 402 -17.84 -38.85 4.23
N LYS A 403 -16.58 -38.96 4.66
CA LYS A 403 -16.18 -39.49 5.97
C LYS A 403 -15.64 -38.31 6.77
N ASN A 404 -16.38 -37.89 7.79
CA ASN A 404 -15.98 -36.79 8.68
C ASN A 404 -16.42 -37.11 10.13
N LEU A 405 -16.22 -38.36 10.56
CA LEU A 405 -16.65 -38.86 11.88
C LEU A 405 -16.13 -37.98 13.02
N TYR A 406 -14.89 -37.50 12.92
CA TYR A 406 -14.27 -36.65 13.93
C TYR A 406 -14.95 -35.28 14.12
N THR A 407 -15.75 -34.82 13.15
CA THR A 407 -16.50 -33.55 13.28
C THR A 407 -17.90 -33.77 13.85
N GLN A 408 -18.43 -34.99 13.77
CA GLN A 408 -19.77 -35.31 14.21
C GLN A 408 -19.80 -35.51 15.73
N LEU A 409 -20.56 -34.66 16.44
CA LEU A 409 -20.67 -34.70 17.90
C LEU A 409 -21.07 -36.10 18.42
N CYS A 410 -21.96 -36.79 17.69
CA CYS A 410 -22.42 -38.14 18.05
C CYS A 410 -21.30 -39.20 18.03
N SER A 411 -20.28 -39.05 17.18
CA SER A 411 -19.16 -40.00 17.12
C SER A 411 -18.38 -40.06 18.42
N TYR A 412 -18.34 -38.97 19.20
CA TYR A 412 -17.62 -38.94 20.47
C TYR A 412 -18.27 -39.81 21.55
N PHE A 413 -19.54 -40.22 21.38
CA PHE A 413 -20.16 -41.20 22.27
C PHE A 413 -19.44 -42.56 22.25
N PHE A 414 -18.67 -42.88 21.20
CA PHE A 414 -17.85 -44.09 21.16
C PHE A 414 -16.70 -44.10 22.18
N LEU A 415 -16.38 -42.96 22.82
CA LEU A 415 -15.41 -42.90 23.93
C LEU A 415 -16.01 -43.35 25.28
N LEU A 416 -17.33 -43.35 25.42
CA LEU A 416 -18.01 -43.60 26.69
C LEU A 416 -17.84 -45.03 27.25
N PRO A 417 -17.91 -46.12 26.48
CA PRO A 417 -17.94 -47.48 27.03
C PRO A 417 -16.77 -47.77 27.99
N GLY A 418 -15.53 -47.47 27.57
CA GLY A 418 -14.33 -47.64 28.40
C GLY A 418 -14.33 -46.76 29.64
N THR A 419 -14.75 -45.50 29.53
CA THR A 419 -14.84 -44.58 30.69
C THR A 419 -15.86 -45.02 31.72
N LEU A 420 -17.00 -45.55 31.27
CA LEU A 420 -18.05 -46.08 32.13
C LEU A 420 -17.57 -47.32 32.87
N ILE A 421 -16.89 -48.24 32.19
CA ILE A 421 -16.27 -49.42 32.83
C ILE A 421 -15.29 -49.01 33.93
N LEU A 422 -14.37 -48.08 33.62
CA LEU A 422 -13.39 -47.59 34.59
C LEU A 422 -14.08 -46.89 35.78
N GLY A 423 -15.04 -46.00 35.51
CA GLY A 423 -15.77 -45.25 36.53
C GLY A 423 -16.56 -46.17 37.46
N VAL A 424 -17.28 -47.15 36.91
CA VAL A 424 -18.00 -48.17 37.68
C VAL A 424 -17.02 -48.99 38.53
N CYS A 425 -15.88 -49.42 37.98
CA CYS A 425 -14.88 -50.15 38.77
C CYS A 425 -14.28 -49.32 39.92
N LEU A 426 -13.99 -48.02 39.70
CA LEU A 426 -13.50 -47.13 40.76
C LEU A 426 -14.55 -46.92 41.88
N ILE A 427 -15.84 -46.87 41.53
CA ILE A 427 -16.94 -46.76 42.49
C ILE A 427 -17.15 -48.09 43.24
N LEU A 428 -17.11 -49.22 42.54
CA LEU A 428 -17.32 -50.57 43.09
C LEU A 428 -16.11 -51.12 43.88
N GLN A 429 -14.94 -50.46 43.82
CA GLN A 429 -13.85 -50.73 44.77
C GLN A 429 -14.25 -50.47 46.24
N LYS A 430 -15.40 -49.83 46.50
CA LYS A 430 -16.04 -49.77 47.83
C LYS A 430 -17.04 -50.89 48.14
N GLY A 431 -17.00 -51.99 47.40
CA GLY A 431 -17.75 -53.20 47.72
C GLY A 431 -19.08 -53.30 46.99
N GLY A 432 -19.06 -53.87 45.79
CA GLY A 432 -20.28 -54.32 45.12
C GLY A 432 -19.97 -55.20 43.91
N LYS A 433 -20.43 -56.45 43.94
CA LYS A 433 -20.45 -57.34 42.77
C LYS A 433 -21.71 -57.01 41.96
N ALA A 434 -21.54 -56.43 40.77
CA ALA A 434 -22.38 -56.56 39.56
C ALA A 434 -22.30 -55.29 38.69
N LEU A 435 -21.97 -55.43 37.40
CA LEU A 435 -22.85 -55.10 36.27
C LEU A 435 -22.11 -55.25 34.92
N LEU A 436 -22.31 -56.39 34.24
CA LEU A 436 -22.76 -56.38 32.84
C LEU A 436 -24.29 -56.33 32.97
N PRO A 437 -25.02 -55.27 32.57
CA PRO A 437 -25.13 -54.85 31.17
C PRO A 437 -25.44 -53.34 30.97
N VAL A 438 -24.51 -52.56 30.43
CA VAL A 438 -24.82 -51.22 29.85
C VAL A 438 -24.33 -51.15 28.38
N LEU A 439 -23.94 -52.29 27.81
CA LEU A 439 -23.34 -52.43 26.48
C LEU A 439 -24.36 -52.64 25.33
N PHE A 440 -25.65 -52.32 25.50
CA PHE A 440 -26.64 -52.73 24.49
C PHE A 440 -27.76 -51.72 24.15
N ILE A 441 -27.52 -50.42 24.33
CA ILE A 441 -28.44 -49.39 23.81
C ILE A 441 -27.63 -48.27 23.18
N LEU A 442 -27.15 -48.48 21.96
CA LEU A 442 -26.75 -47.45 21.00
C LEU A 442 -26.81 -48.04 19.57
N LEU A 443 -27.87 -48.79 19.29
CA LEU A 443 -28.23 -49.23 17.95
C LEU A 443 -29.68 -48.83 17.73
N GLY A 444 -29.91 -47.71 17.04
CA GLY A 444 -31.26 -47.25 16.74
C GLY A 444 -31.30 -45.88 16.08
N ALA A 445 -31.81 -45.88 14.84
CA ALA A 445 -32.15 -44.76 13.95
C ALA A 445 -30.93 -44.12 13.22
N THR A 446 -30.93 -44.02 11.89
CA THR A 446 -32.05 -43.63 11.02
C THR A 446 -32.15 -44.44 9.71
N LEU A 447 -33.39 -44.79 9.35
CA LEU A 447 -33.84 -44.91 7.95
C LEU A 447 -33.72 -43.53 7.29
N SER A 448 -33.34 -43.51 6.00
CA SER A 448 -33.76 -42.59 4.92
C SER A 448 -32.64 -42.59 3.87
N GLY A 449 -32.83 -42.65 2.57
CA GLY A 449 -33.96 -42.86 1.68
C GLY A 449 -33.31 -43.18 0.31
N VAL A 450 -33.98 -43.96 -0.53
CA VAL A 450 -33.48 -44.22 -1.89
C VAL A 450 -33.38 -42.87 -2.61
N SER A 451 -32.16 -42.48 -2.98
CA SER A 451 -31.87 -41.10 -3.40
C SER A 451 -32.08 -40.90 -4.89
N SER A 452 -32.78 -39.82 -5.26
CA SER A 452 -32.91 -39.21 -6.60
C SER A 452 -31.59 -38.83 -7.30
N ILE A 453 -30.46 -39.16 -6.69
CA ILE A 453 -29.11 -38.77 -7.13
C ILE A 453 -28.61 -39.70 -8.24
N GLU A 454 -28.94 -40.99 -8.21
CA GLU A 454 -28.48 -41.95 -9.23
C GLU A 454 -28.96 -41.57 -10.62
N GLU A 455 -30.21 -41.11 -10.74
CA GLU A 455 -30.79 -40.61 -11.99
C GLU A 455 -30.04 -39.37 -12.52
N LEU A 456 -29.66 -38.45 -11.63
CA LEU A 456 -28.90 -37.26 -12.00
C LEU A 456 -27.49 -37.61 -12.49
N VAL A 457 -26.80 -38.53 -11.81
CA VAL A 457 -25.46 -38.99 -12.21
C VAL A 457 -25.49 -39.68 -13.57
N LEU A 458 -26.42 -40.63 -13.77
CA LEU A 458 -26.54 -41.36 -15.02
C LEU A 458 -26.85 -40.42 -16.19
N ARG A 459 -27.78 -39.47 -16.02
CA ARG A 459 -28.05 -38.42 -17.03
C ARG A 459 -26.85 -37.52 -17.27
N GLY A 460 -26.10 -37.18 -16.22
CA GLY A 460 -24.88 -36.39 -16.34
C GLY A 460 -23.82 -37.07 -17.21
N ILE A 461 -23.63 -38.38 -17.02
CA ILE A 461 -22.71 -39.21 -17.83
C ILE A 461 -23.22 -39.32 -19.28
N GLU A 462 -24.52 -39.54 -19.48
CA GLU A 462 -25.12 -39.58 -20.82
C GLU A 462 -24.93 -38.26 -21.58
N TYR A 463 -25.28 -37.12 -20.96
CA TYR A 463 -25.05 -35.80 -21.56
C TYR A 463 -23.57 -35.52 -21.83
N TYR A 464 -22.66 -35.98 -20.98
CA TYR A 464 -21.23 -35.84 -21.24
C TYR A 464 -20.80 -36.64 -22.48
N ASN A 465 -21.28 -37.88 -22.61
CA ASN A 465 -21.00 -38.74 -23.77
C ASN A 465 -21.62 -38.18 -25.07
N GLU A 466 -22.76 -37.48 -24.97
CA GLU A 466 -23.39 -36.75 -26.07
C GLU A 466 -22.69 -35.41 -26.42
N GLY A 467 -21.73 -34.96 -25.59
CA GLY A 467 -21.04 -33.68 -25.76
C GLY A 467 -21.79 -32.46 -25.22
N GLU A 468 -22.92 -32.67 -24.54
CA GLU A 468 -23.80 -31.65 -23.96
C GLU A 468 -23.29 -31.20 -22.57
N LEU A 469 -22.07 -30.63 -22.55
CA LEU A 469 -21.30 -30.37 -21.33
C LEU A 469 -22.02 -29.47 -20.30
N PHE A 470 -22.79 -28.47 -20.72
CA PHE A 470 -23.54 -27.61 -19.79
C PHE A 470 -24.68 -28.35 -19.08
N LYS A 471 -25.36 -29.28 -19.79
CA LYS A 471 -26.40 -30.12 -19.19
C LYS A 471 -25.77 -31.11 -18.21
N ALA A 472 -24.64 -31.72 -18.58
CA ALA A 472 -23.86 -32.57 -17.71
C ALA A 472 -23.43 -31.84 -16.42
N GLN A 473 -22.83 -30.65 -16.54
CA GLN A 473 -22.43 -29.81 -15.40
C GLN A 473 -23.59 -29.55 -14.46
N LYS A 474 -24.78 -29.25 -15.01
CA LYS A 474 -25.98 -29.01 -14.22
C LYS A 474 -26.39 -30.26 -13.44
N CYS A 475 -26.45 -31.42 -14.08
CA CYS A 475 -26.77 -32.69 -13.42
C CYS A 475 -25.84 -32.99 -12.24
N PHE A 476 -24.52 -32.83 -12.41
CA PHE A 476 -23.57 -33.03 -11.32
C PHE A 476 -23.65 -31.95 -10.23
N SER A 477 -23.97 -30.70 -10.60
CA SER A 477 -24.22 -29.64 -9.61
C SER A 477 -25.46 -29.92 -8.77
N ASP A 478 -26.56 -30.34 -9.39
CA ASP A 478 -27.80 -30.74 -8.70
C ASP A 478 -27.55 -31.96 -7.78
N ALA A 479 -26.72 -32.91 -8.22
CA ALA A 479 -26.32 -34.05 -7.39
C ALA A 479 -25.48 -33.63 -6.17
N LEU A 480 -24.60 -32.64 -6.33
CA LEU A 480 -23.79 -32.05 -5.26
C LEU A 480 -24.64 -31.25 -4.26
N GLU A 481 -25.81 -30.72 -4.62
CA GLU A 481 -26.73 -30.11 -3.64
C GLU A 481 -27.18 -31.15 -2.60
N SER A 482 -27.33 -32.41 -3.01
CA SER A 482 -27.73 -33.51 -2.12
C SER A 482 -26.56 -34.16 -1.39
N ARG A 483 -25.37 -34.21 -2.01
CA ARG A 483 -24.13 -34.77 -1.43
C ARG A 483 -22.94 -33.82 -1.66
N PRO A 484 -22.87 -32.69 -0.93
CA PRO A 484 -21.92 -31.60 -1.22
C PRO A 484 -20.44 -31.94 -1.01
N GLY A 485 -20.15 -33.01 -0.27
CA GLY A 485 -18.80 -33.49 0.00
C GLY A 485 -18.45 -34.84 -0.63
N ASN A 486 -19.16 -35.27 -1.68
CA ASN A 486 -18.84 -36.52 -2.38
C ASN A 486 -17.66 -36.30 -3.36
N PRO A 487 -16.50 -36.97 -3.16
CA PRO A 487 -15.30 -36.79 -4.00
C PRO A 487 -15.54 -37.12 -5.47
N GLY A 488 -16.28 -38.20 -5.78
CA GLY A 488 -16.51 -38.64 -7.16
C GLY A 488 -17.42 -37.68 -7.95
N LEU A 489 -18.43 -37.10 -7.31
CA LEU A 489 -19.26 -36.05 -7.93
C LEU A 489 -18.44 -34.78 -8.23
N LEU A 490 -17.55 -34.39 -7.31
CA LEU A 490 -16.64 -33.26 -7.50
C LEU A 490 -15.64 -33.55 -8.62
N PHE A 491 -15.07 -34.75 -8.68
CA PHE A 491 -14.18 -35.18 -9.76
C PHE A 491 -14.85 -35.11 -11.14
N ASN A 492 -16.04 -35.70 -11.27
CA ASN A 492 -16.78 -35.67 -12.54
C ASN A 492 -17.16 -34.25 -12.96
N ARG A 493 -17.58 -33.40 -12.00
CA ARG A 493 -17.82 -31.98 -12.30
C ARG A 493 -16.52 -31.25 -12.68
N GLY A 494 -15.40 -31.57 -12.05
CA GLY A 494 -14.07 -31.06 -12.38
C GLY A 494 -13.66 -31.38 -13.82
N ILE A 495 -13.87 -32.62 -14.26
CA ILE A 495 -13.66 -33.04 -15.66
C ILE A 495 -14.52 -32.18 -16.60
N ILE A 496 -15.80 -32.00 -16.28
CA ILE A 496 -16.71 -31.22 -17.12
C ILE A 496 -16.34 -29.73 -17.13
N ASN A 497 -15.95 -29.16 -15.99
CA ASN A 497 -15.48 -27.79 -15.89
C ASN A 497 -14.22 -27.57 -16.74
N TYR A 498 -13.27 -28.51 -16.70
CA TYR A 498 -12.11 -28.48 -17.57
C TYR A 498 -12.50 -28.51 -19.06
N ARG A 499 -13.46 -29.36 -19.45
CA ARG A 499 -13.97 -29.41 -20.82
C ARG A 499 -14.74 -28.15 -21.26
N LEU A 500 -15.20 -27.37 -20.29
CA LEU A 500 -15.87 -26.08 -20.49
C LEU A 500 -14.89 -24.89 -20.39
N ASP A 501 -13.58 -25.15 -20.33
CA ASP A 501 -12.52 -24.14 -20.14
C ASP A 501 -12.69 -23.29 -18.87
N ARG A 502 -13.26 -23.90 -17.82
CA ARG A 502 -13.42 -23.33 -16.48
C ARG A 502 -12.41 -23.96 -15.53
N TYR A 503 -11.16 -23.57 -15.68
CA TYR A 503 -10.03 -24.21 -15.01
C TYR A 503 -9.99 -23.92 -13.51
N GLY A 504 -10.38 -22.70 -13.10
CA GLY A 504 -10.49 -22.30 -11.70
C GLY A 504 -11.50 -23.16 -10.94
N GLU A 505 -12.69 -23.36 -11.50
CA GLU A 505 -13.70 -24.26 -10.93
C GLU A 505 -13.25 -25.72 -10.94
N ALA A 506 -12.57 -26.18 -11.99
CA ALA A 506 -12.08 -27.56 -12.08
C ALA A 506 -11.05 -27.86 -10.97
N ILE A 507 -10.05 -26.99 -10.79
CA ILE A 507 -9.04 -27.13 -9.75
C ILE A 507 -9.65 -27.03 -8.36
N ALA A 508 -10.62 -26.12 -8.15
CA ALA A 508 -11.34 -26.01 -6.89
C ALA A 508 -12.07 -27.32 -6.54
N ASP A 509 -12.76 -27.92 -7.51
CA ASP A 509 -13.46 -29.19 -7.33
C ASP A 509 -12.50 -30.34 -7.02
N LEU A 510 -11.37 -30.43 -7.73
CA LEU A 510 -10.35 -31.46 -7.48
C LEU A 510 -9.72 -31.32 -6.09
N ARG A 511 -9.36 -30.09 -5.70
CA ARG A 511 -8.78 -29.83 -4.39
C ARG A 511 -9.76 -30.11 -3.26
N LYS A 512 -11.03 -29.80 -3.47
CA LYS A 512 -12.12 -30.18 -2.55
C LYS A 512 -12.32 -31.70 -2.50
N ALA A 513 -12.27 -32.39 -3.64
CA ALA A 513 -12.34 -33.84 -3.69
C ALA A 513 -11.19 -34.51 -2.91
N ILE A 514 -9.96 -34.03 -3.09
CA ILE A 514 -8.77 -34.49 -2.34
C ILE A 514 -8.89 -34.17 -0.85
N LEU A 515 -9.57 -33.09 -0.46
CA LEU A 515 -9.86 -32.82 0.96
C LEU A 515 -10.71 -33.94 1.56
N TYR A 516 -11.73 -34.44 0.86
CA TYR A 516 -12.57 -35.53 1.34
C TYR A 516 -11.92 -36.91 1.19
N GLU A 517 -11.13 -37.12 0.15
CA GLU A 517 -10.44 -38.39 -0.12
C GLU A 517 -8.95 -38.20 -0.42
N PRO A 518 -8.13 -37.90 0.61
CA PRO A 518 -6.75 -37.48 0.42
C PRO A 518 -5.83 -38.59 -0.08
N SER A 519 -6.27 -39.85 0.00
CA SER A 519 -5.51 -41.02 -0.42
C SER A 519 -5.83 -41.47 -1.86
N ASN A 520 -6.83 -40.87 -2.51
CA ASN A 520 -7.17 -41.25 -3.88
C ASN A 520 -6.10 -40.70 -4.84
N MET A 521 -5.45 -41.62 -5.55
CA MET A 521 -4.33 -41.29 -6.44
C MET A 521 -4.82 -40.62 -7.72
N GLU A 522 -5.95 -41.04 -8.28
CA GLU A 522 -6.52 -40.49 -9.51
C GLU A 522 -6.87 -39.01 -9.35
N LEU A 523 -7.43 -38.61 -8.19
CA LEU A 523 -7.69 -37.20 -7.90
C LEU A 523 -6.41 -36.36 -7.89
N ARG A 524 -5.32 -36.91 -7.34
CA ARG A 524 -4.02 -36.24 -7.25
C ARG A 524 -3.34 -36.18 -8.62
N GLU A 525 -3.36 -37.27 -9.37
CA GLU A 525 -2.83 -37.33 -10.74
C GLU A 525 -3.54 -36.33 -11.64
N TYR A 526 -4.87 -36.20 -11.51
CA TYR A 526 -5.60 -35.21 -12.28
C TYR A 526 -5.28 -33.78 -11.87
N LEU A 527 -5.16 -33.51 -10.56
CA LEU A 527 -4.74 -32.18 -10.10
C LEU A 527 -3.32 -31.83 -10.56
N ASP A 528 -2.37 -32.76 -10.40
CA ASP A 528 -0.97 -32.56 -10.80
C ASP A 528 -0.89 -32.30 -12.31
N TRP A 529 -1.63 -33.06 -13.12
CA TRP A 529 -1.74 -32.84 -14.57
C TRP A 529 -2.33 -31.45 -14.91
N MET A 530 -3.37 -31.01 -14.20
CA MET A 530 -3.98 -29.69 -14.38
C MET A 530 -3.00 -28.56 -14.04
N GLU A 531 -2.29 -28.69 -12.92
CA GLU A 531 -1.33 -27.69 -12.45
C GLU A 531 -0.12 -27.58 -13.39
N GLU A 532 0.39 -28.71 -13.88
CA GLU A 532 1.44 -28.75 -14.89
C GLU A 532 0.98 -28.11 -16.21
N LYS A 533 -0.20 -28.49 -16.69
CA LYS A 533 -0.77 -27.98 -17.95
C LYS A 533 -0.96 -26.46 -17.93
N LEU A 534 -1.41 -25.92 -16.81
CA LEU A 534 -1.61 -24.48 -16.64
C LEU A 534 -0.36 -23.74 -16.19
N SER A 535 0.79 -24.44 -16.04
CA SER A 535 2.04 -23.88 -15.54
C SER A 535 1.88 -23.18 -14.18
N LEU A 536 1.03 -23.74 -13.32
CA LEU A 536 0.72 -23.19 -11.99
C LEU A 536 1.82 -23.53 -11.00
N GLU A 537 2.71 -22.57 -10.74
CA GLU A 537 3.77 -22.73 -9.76
C GLU A 537 3.30 -22.42 -8.33
N ALA A 538 3.99 -22.99 -7.34
CA ALA A 538 3.82 -22.71 -5.91
C ALA A 538 2.34 -22.72 -5.44
N GLN A 539 1.71 -23.88 -5.55
CA GLN A 539 0.36 -24.09 -5.07
C GLN A 539 0.31 -24.42 -3.57
N ALA A 540 -0.84 -24.15 -2.95
CA ALA A 540 -1.11 -24.51 -1.57
C ALA A 540 -0.94 -26.02 -1.38
N LYS A 541 -0.14 -26.39 -0.37
CA LYS A 541 0.15 -27.78 -0.04
C LYS A 541 -1.14 -28.59 0.14
N LEU A 542 -1.18 -29.74 -0.51
CA LEU A 542 -2.27 -30.71 -0.38
C LEU A 542 -2.35 -31.27 1.05
N PRO A 543 -3.55 -31.62 1.52
CA PRO A 543 -3.71 -32.25 2.82
C PRO A 543 -2.91 -33.56 2.91
N SER A 544 -2.53 -33.91 4.14
CA SER A 544 -1.89 -35.19 4.43
C SER A 544 -2.70 -36.36 3.84
N PHE A 545 -2.00 -37.35 3.30
CA PHE A 545 -2.57 -38.55 2.70
C PHE A 545 -3.46 -39.35 3.68
N ILE A 546 -3.21 -39.20 4.98
CA ILE A 546 -3.95 -39.89 6.04
C ILE A 546 -5.13 -39.01 6.48
N HIS A 547 -6.35 -39.51 6.26
CA HIS A 547 -7.58 -38.85 6.70
C HIS A 547 -7.68 -38.76 8.24
N PRO A 548 -8.15 -37.64 8.84
CA PRO A 548 -8.29 -37.48 10.29
C PRO A 548 -9.12 -38.58 10.97
N ASP A 549 -10.15 -39.09 10.29
CA ASP A 549 -10.97 -40.20 10.79
C ASP A 549 -10.16 -41.45 11.14
N ILE A 550 -9.04 -41.72 10.45
CA ILE A 550 -8.15 -42.83 10.80
C ILE A 550 -7.57 -42.61 12.20
N PHE A 551 -7.06 -41.41 12.46
CA PHE A 551 -6.56 -41.04 13.78
C PHE A 551 -7.68 -41.07 14.82
N PHE A 552 -8.86 -40.53 14.51
CA PHE A 552 -10.02 -40.57 15.39
C PHE A 552 -10.43 -42.00 15.79
N ILE A 553 -10.53 -42.91 14.82
CA ILE A 553 -10.86 -44.32 15.08
C ILE A 553 -9.79 -44.95 15.98
N ILE A 554 -8.50 -44.74 15.69
CA ILE A 554 -7.40 -45.25 16.52
C ILE A 554 -7.46 -44.64 17.94
N THR A 555 -7.78 -43.36 18.08
CA THR A 555 -7.96 -42.68 19.38
C THR A 555 -9.12 -43.29 20.16
N VAL A 556 -10.27 -43.54 19.51
CA VAL A 556 -11.42 -44.18 20.15
C VAL A 556 -11.10 -45.59 20.60
N VAL A 557 -10.49 -46.40 19.74
CA VAL A 557 -10.13 -47.79 20.05
C VAL A 557 -9.07 -47.84 21.16
N SER A 558 -8.00 -47.06 21.04
CA SER A 558 -6.92 -46.99 22.04
C SER A 558 -7.42 -46.53 23.40
N TRP A 559 -8.32 -45.55 23.46
CA TRP A 559 -8.92 -45.07 24.71
C TRP A 559 -9.74 -46.15 25.42
N ASN A 560 -10.63 -46.84 24.68
CA ASN A 560 -11.45 -47.90 25.26
C ASN A 560 -10.58 -49.07 25.78
N LEU A 561 -9.55 -49.47 25.01
CA LEU A 561 -8.61 -50.50 25.43
C LEU A 561 -7.76 -50.04 26.63
N LEU A 562 -7.32 -48.79 26.66
CA LEU A 562 -6.55 -48.20 27.76
C LEU A 562 -7.36 -48.23 29.06
N CYS A 563 -8.62 -47.79 29.05
CA CYS A 563 -9.50 -47.86 30.22
C CYS A 563 -9.68 -49.30 30.71
N LEU A 564 -9.84 -50.25 29.79
CA LEU A 564 -9.99 -51.67 30.11
C LEU A 564 -8.70 -52.24 30.75
N THR A 565 -7.53 -52.07 30.14
CA THR A 565 -6.27 -52.62 30.66
C THR A 565 -5.85 -51.96 31.97
N PHE A 566 -6.08 -50.65 32.11
CA PHE A 566 -5.86 -49.94 33.36
C PHE A 566 -6.75 -50.47 34.48
N THR A 567 -8.03 -50.71 34.19
CA THR A 567 -8.96 -51.35 35.14
C THR A 567 -8.43 -52.72 35.57
N VAL A 568 -8.03 -53.59 34.63
CA VAL A 568 -7.47 -54.91 34.97
C VAL A 568 -6.16 -54.80 35.76
N PHE A 569 -5.31 -53.83 35.47
CA PHE A 569 -4.07 -53.57 36.20
C PHE A 569 -4.34 -53.25 37.67
N LEU A 570 -5.36 -52.44 37.99
CA LEU A 570 -5.73 -52.11 39.37
C LEU A 570 -6.04 -53.36 40.21
N TYR A 571 -6.55 -54.43 39.59
CA TYR A 571 -6.87 -55.70 40.27
C TYR A 571 -5.71 -56.71 40.25
N ARG A 572 -5.05 -56.92 39.10
CA ARG A 572 -4.06 -58.00 38.93
C ARG A 572 -2.61 -57.58 39.22
N LYS A 573 -2.28 -56.29 39.08
CA LYS A 573 -0.94 -55.70 39.36
C LYS A 573 0.25 -56.44 38.72
N THR A 574 0.07 -57.03 37.54
CA THR A 574 1.17 -57.72 36.82
C THR A 574 1.93 -56.75 35.92
N ALA A 575 3.25 -56.94 35.82
CA ALA A 575 4.12 -56.09 35.00
C ALA A 575 3.73 -56.07 33.52
N MET A 576 3.29 -57.21 32.96
CA MET A 576 2.84 -57.29 31.57
C MET A 576 1.65 -56.37 31.27
N ILE A 577 0.65 -56.30 32.16
CA ILE A 577 -0.54 -55.47 31.96
C ILE A 577 -0.19 -53.99 32.14
N PHE A 578 0.74 -53.67 33.06
CA PHE A 578 1.29 -52.33 33.20
C PHE A 578 1.95 -51.86 31.89
N ILE A 579 2.85 -52.68 31.32
CA ILE A 579 3.52 -52.36 30.05
C ILE A 579 2.49 -52.15 28.93
N LEU A 580 1.50 -53.03 28.79
CA LEU A 580 0.45 -52.90 27.79
C LEU A 580 -0.36 -51.59 27.96
N THR A 581 -0.67 -51.21 29.20
CA THR A 581 -1.38 -49.96 29.51
C THR A 581 -0.54 -48.74 29.12
N VAL A 582 0.76 -48.76 29.41
CA VAL A 582 1.68 -47.69 28.98
C VAL A 582 1.74 -47.60 27.45
N LEU A 583 1.86 -48.72 26.74
CA LEU A 583 1.87 -48.73 25.27
C LEU A 583 0.57 -48.16 24.67
N LEU A 584 -0.59 -48.55 25.19
CA LEU A 584 -1.88 -48.00 24.76
C LEU A 584 -2.01 -46.50 25.07
N SER A 585 -1.43 -46.02 26.17
CA SER A 585 -1.41 -44.59 26.48
C SER A 585 -0.55 -43.78 25.51
N VAL A 586 0.58 -44.35 25.07
CA VAL A 586 1.43 -43.75 24.02
C VAL A 586 0.69 -43.74 22.69
N MET A 587 0.03 -44.84 22.31
CA MET A 587 -0.77 -44.91 21.09
C MET A 587 -1.95 -43.93 21.10
N PHE A 588 -2.62 -43.75 22.25
CA PHE A 588 -3.65 -42.75 22.43
C PHE A 588 -3.10 -41.32 22.27
N ALA A 589 -1.94 -41.02 22.87
CA ALA A 589 -1.31 -39.71 22.75
C ALA A 589 -0.87 -39.41 21.31
N ILE A 590 -0.25 -40.37 20.62
CA ILE A 590 0.19 -40.23 19.22
C ILE A 590 -1.02 -40.05 18.30
N SER A 591 -2.05 -40.89 18.43
CA SER A 591 -3.25 -40.79 17.59
C SER A 591 -4.04 -39.52 17.86
N GLY A 592 -4.18 -39.11 19.13
CA GLY A 592 -4.81 -37.84 19.48
C GLY A 592 -4.03 -36.63 18.95
N GLY A 593 -2.70 -36.65 19.04
CA GLY A 593 -1.84 -35.64 18.44
C GLY A 593 -1.97 -35.59 16.90
N GLY A 594 -1.99 -36.75 16.24
CA GLY A 594 -2.21 -36.87 14.80
C GLY A 594 -3.58 -36.38 14.35
N LEU A 595 -4.63 -36.69 15.13
CA LEU A 595 -5.98 -36.17 14.90
C LEU A 595 -6.00 -34.64 14.98
N ILE A 596 -5.44 -34.06 16.04
CA ILE A 596 -5.38 -32.60 16.22
C ILE A 596 -4.59 -31.97 15.08
N TYR A 597 -3.42 -32.50 14.74
CA TYR A 597 -2.58 -31.98 13.66
C TYR A 597 -3.31 -31.99 12.31
N THR A 598 -3.89 -33.13 11.93
CA THR A 598 -4.60 -33.27 10.64
C THR A 598 -5.91 -32.47 10.60
N ALA A 599 -6.62 -32.34 11.73
CA ALA A 599 -7.81 -31.49 11.82
C ALA A 599 -7.46 -30.00 11.70
N LEU A 600 -6.37 -29.54 12.33
CA LEU A 600 -5.90 -28.15 12.22
C LEU A 600 -5.43 -27.81 10.81
N GLU A 601 -4.75 -28.73 10.13
CA GLU A 601 -4.33 -28.55 8.73
C GLU A 601 -5.53 -28.38 7.79
N ARG A 602 -6.62 -29.13 8.02
CA ARG A 602 -7.88 -29.02 7.25
C ARG A 602 -8.74 -27.82 7.61
N GLY A 603 -8.65 -27.32 8.84
CA GLY A 603 -9.38 -26.14 9.29
C GLY A 603 -8.86 -24.83 8.70
N GLN A 604 -7.78 -24.85 7.91
CA GLN A 604 -7.29 -23.68 7.20
C GLN A 604 -8.17 -23.42 5.98
N GLU A 605 -8.89 -22.31 5.98
CA GLU A 605 -9.63 -21.86 4.80
C GLU A 605 -8.65 -21.59 3.66
N LYS A 606 -8.81 -22.31 2.56
CA LYS A 606 -8.04 -22.13 1.32
C LYS A 606 -9.01 -21.76 0.20
N GLY A 607 -8.47 -21.04 -0.78
CA GLY A 607 -9.22 -20.56 -1.93
C GLY A 607 -8.49 -20.87 -3.23
N VAL A 608 -9.26 -21.07 -4.28
CA VAL A 608 -8.78 -21.14 -5.67
C VAL A 608 -9.27 -19.92 -6.41
N VAL A 609 -8.39 -19.29 -7.20
CA VAL A 609 -8.71 -18.15 -8.06
C VAL A 609 -9.56 -18.65 -9.24
N ARG A 610 -10.82 -18.22 -9.31
CA ARG A 610 -11.80 -18.62 -10.33
C ARG A 610 -11.43 -18.15 -11.73
N GLU A 611 -10.94 -16.92 -11.82
CA GLU A 611 -10.57 -16.26 -13.08
C GLU A 611 -9.37 -15.36 -12.81
N MET A 612 -8.55 -15.08 -13.83
CA MET A 612 -7.35 -14.25 -13.69
C MET A 612 -7.68 -12.94 -12.94
N SER A 613 -6.97 -12.67 -11.85
CA SER A 613 -7.34 -11.59 -10.94
C SER A 613 -6.16 -11.07 -10.13
N GLU A 614 -6.27 -9.85 -9.65
CA GLU A 614 -5.16 -9.16 -8.98
C GLU A 614 -5.38 -9.10 -7.45
N ILE A 615 -4.33 -9.37 -6.68
CA ILE A 615 -4.30 -9.08 -5.24
C ILE A 615 -3.86 -7.64 -5.01
N LYS A 616 -4.50 -6.96 -4.06
CA LYS A 616 -4.28 -5.54 -3.73
C LYS A 616 -3.63 -5.37 -2.36
N LYS A 617 -2.90 -4.28 -2.14
CA LYS A 617 -2.33 -3.99 -0.80
C LYS A 617 -3.38 -3.54 0.21
N ILE A 618 -4.49 -2.95 -0.26
CA ILE A 618 -5.55 -2.36 0.56
C ILE A 618 -6.91 -2.86 0.01
N PRO A 619 -7.91 -3.20 0.86
CA PRO A 619 -9.21 -3.72 0.42
C PRO A 619 -10.14 -2.60 -0.09
N GLU A 620 -9.68 -1.85 -1.10
CA GLU A 620 -10.43 -0.78 -1.75
C GLU A 620 -10.46 -0.97 -3.27
N GLU A 621 -11.57 -0.58 -3.88
CA GLU A 621 -11.79 -0.78 -5.31
C GLU A 621 -10.83 0.05 -6.17
N THR A 622 -10.45 1.23 -5.71
CA THR A 622 -9.50 2.15 -6.36
C THR A 622 -8.03 1.88 -6.02
N SER A 623 -7.74 0.91 -5.12
CA SER A 623 -6.37 0.58 -4.74
C SER A 623 -5.63 -0.14 -5.88
N SER A 624 -4.36 0.21 -6.07
CA SER A 624 -3.50 -0.35 -7.11
C SER A 624 -3.26 -1.85 -6.91
N ALA A 625 -3.23 -2.55 -8.04
CA ALA A 625 -2.91 -3.97 -8.12
C ALA A 625 -1.48 -4.21 -7.68
N TRP A 626 -1.28 -5.20 -6.80
CA TRP A 626 0.06 -5.53 -6.30
C TRP A 626 0.69 -6.68 -7.07
N PHE A 627 -0.10 -7.71 -7.39
CA PHE A 627 0.37 -8.92 -8.05
C PHE A 627 -0.80 -9.63 -8.75
N ALA A 628 -0.59 -10.14 -9.96
CA ALA A 628 -1.61 -10.90 -10.69
C ALA A 628 -1.56 -12.39 -10.30
N LEU A 629 -2.72 -12.97 -10.04
CA LEU A 629 -2.91 -14.39 -9.83
C LEU A 629 -3.55 -14.98 -11.08
N GLN A 630 -2.93 -16.04 -11.61
CA GLN A 630 -3.49 -16.82 -12.71
C GLN A 630 -4.72 -17.60 -12.21
N GLU A 631 -5.67 -17.85 -13.11
CA GLU A 631 -6.79 -18.76 -12.85
C GLU A 631 -6.27 -20.13 -12.36
N GLY A 632 -6.94 -20.72 -11.37
CA GLY A 632 -6.50 -21.97 -10.74
C GLY A 632 -5.45 -21.80 -9.65
N THR A 633 -4.84 -20.62 -9.50
CA THR A 633 -3.87 -20.37 -8.42
C THR A 633 -4.53 -20.50 -7.06
N THR A 634 -3.86 -21.19 -6.13
CA THR A 634 -4.37 -21.41 -4.78
C THR A 634 -3.75 -20.48 -3.74
N VAL A 635 -4.60 -20.03 -2.82
CA VAL A 635 -4.25 -19.08 -1.77
C VAL A 635 -4.80 -19.54 -0.43
N ARG A 636 -4.11 -19.16 0.65
CA ARG A 636 -4.59 -19.35 2.02
C ARG A 636 -5.35 -18.13 2.48
N ILE A 637 -6.56 -18.29 2.99
CA ILE A 637 -7.37 -17.19 3.50
C ILE A 637 -7.00 -16.93 4.95
N ILE A 638 -6.55 -15.71 5.23
CA ILE A 638 -6.14 -15.27 6.57
C ILE A 638 -7.29 -14.59 7.29
N SER A 639 -8.00 -13.70 6.58
CA SER A 639 -9.12 -12.95 7.14
C SER A 639 -10.06 -12.47 6.04
N SER A 640 -11.19 -11.85 6.42
CA SER A 640 -12.12 -11.24 5.47
C SER A 640 -12.52 -9.83 5.94
N SER A 641 -12.81 -8.94 4.99
CA SER A 641 -13.27 -7.58 5.23
C SER A 641 -14.19 -7.15 4.10
N TYR A 642 -15.43 -6.74 4.41
CA TYR A 642 -16.47 -6.38 3.42
C TYR A 642 -16.53 -7.38 2.24
N ASP A 643 -16.19 -6.92 1.03
CA ASP A 643 -16.21 -7.69 -0.22
C ASP A 643 -14.85 -8.33 -0.57
N PHE A 644 -13.89 -8.34 0.34
CA PHE A 644 -12.54 -8.87 0.13
C PHE A 644 -12.16 -9.98 1.12
N TYR A 645 -11.32 -10.91 0.66
CA TYR A 645 -10.51 -11.80 1.48
C TYR A 645 -9.08 -11.30 1.54
N LEU A 646 -8.46 -11.37 2.72
CA LEU A 646 -7.01 -11.28 2.84
C LEU A 646 -6.44 -12.67 2.55
N ALA A 647 -5.81 -12.81 1.40
CA ALA A 647 -5.25 -14.05 0.90
C ALA A 647 -3.70 -14.02 0.99
N GLU A 648 -3.10 -15.18 1.26
CA GLU A 648 -1.66 -15.39 1.22
C GLU A 648 -1.33 -16.45 0.17
N THR A 649 -0.46 -16.11 -0.78
CA THR A 649 0.06 -17.05 -1.79
C THR A 649 1.03 -18.04 -1.15
N ALA A 650 1.36 -19.15 -1.82
CA ALA A 650 2.33 -20.09 -1.26
C ALA A 650 3.75 -19.50 -1.14
N TYR A 651 4.08 -18.42 -1.87
CA TYR A 651 5.31 -17.65 -1.70
C TYR A 651 5.30 -16.75 -0.45
N GLY A 652 4.21 -16.72 0.34
CA GLY A 652 4.07 -15.91 1.55
C GLY A 652 3.63 -14.46 1.31
N VAL A 653 3.16 -14.16 0.09
CA VAL A 653 2.73 -12.82 -0.32
C VAL A 653 1.28 -12.61 0.12
N LYS A 654 1.01 -11.61 0.96
CA LYS A 654 -0.33 -11.34 1.56
C LYS A 654 -1.04 -10.14 0.95
N GLY A 655 -2.17 -10.34 0.29
CA GLY A 655 -2.94 -9.25 -0.34
C GLY A 655 -4.45 -9.49 -0.32
N TRP A 656 -5.20 -8.44 -0.61
CA TRP A 656 -6.65 -8.43 -0.63
C TRP A 656 -7.19 -8.79 -2.01
N ILE A 657 -8.11 -9.75 -2.08
CA ILE A 657 -8.75 -10.21 -3.31
C ILE A 657 -10.28 -10.19 -3.15
N LYS A 658 -11.01 -9.86 -4.22
CA LYS A 658 -12.48 -9.80 -4.18
C LYS A 658 -13.06 -11.20 -3.91
N LYS A 659 -14.05 -11.29 -3.03
CA LYS A 659 -14.70 -12.56 -2.66
C LYS A 659 -15.27 -13.36 -3.84
N PRO A 660 -15.95 -12.76 -4.85
CA PRO A 660 -16.54 -13.51 -5.96
C PRO A 660 -15.53 -14.24 -6.85
N VAL A 661 -14.28 -13.79 -6.83
CA VAL A 661 -13.18 -14.35 -7.61
C VAL A 661 -12.56 -15.57 -6.93
N ILE A 662 -12.79 -15.76 -5.62
CA ILE A 662 -12.24 -16.88 -4.87
C ILE A 662 -13.29 -17.97 -4.66
N ILE A 663 -12.96 -19.19 -5.04
CA ILE A 663 -13.72 -20.39 -4.70
C ILE A 663 -13.07 -21.01 -3.46
N LEU A 664 -13.75 -20.91 -2.32
CA LEU A 664 -13.30 -21.56 -1.08
C LEU A 664 -13.50 -23.07 -1.17
N TYR A 665 -12.57 -23.83 -0.61
CA TYR A 665 -12.64 -25.29 -0.54
C TYR A 665 -12.17 -25.85 0.79
#